data_AF-A0A812L3Y8-F1
#
_entry.id   AF-A0A812L3Y8-F1
#
_cell.length_a   1.000
_cell.length_b   1.000
_cell.length_c   1.000
_cell.angle_alpha   90.00
_cell.angle_beta   90.00
_cell.angle_gamma   90.00
#
_symmetry.space_group_name_H-M   'P 1'
#
loop_
_entity.id
_entity.type
_entity.pdbx_description
1 polymer ?
#
loop_
_entity_poly.entity_id
_entity_poly.type
_entity_poly.pdbx_seq_one_letter_code
_entity_poly.pdbx_strand_id
1 'polypeptide(L)'
;MALLPLLGKTLLCFVVLNTAASKRNNEEGDGNQFFGLAIGFVIIAGGYAGGDVSGACFNPAVAFGLDFSSINSGMSWSFAWTGFEIFGAGLAALAFRCLRPEDFSTVELATYEPSLPVKLASEFLGTFMLVLTVGLNVVLGSASTAWSAAAALMCMIYALGDVSGAHFNPAVSLAVKLRGKCSWTEFGSYIPVQLLAGASAGAIVSLFHKIGAGKDTAHFLQPGKGHSMLEASIVEMVFTFVLCYVVLATATTAKPESQLTKQNFYFGLAIASCVTAGGFAGGAVSGGELNPAVSTGLSVASSIYSPEGATIHGSTIVNLLQLATFEFLGGLLAVMMFYVTHPTELEKEAAWYSCYAAEFLGTFVLVFTVVCNVLAGDANWSPTSIACSLMVMIYATGGVSGGHLNPAVTFAIALATGDWSLKTAGYWASQLAGGIAAGFAACSLYTDVANVEVKEPYHTSHALMAELIYTAMLAFTVLSVAVSKRNNPASDGNNFYALAIGWVIIAGGYAVGGVSGAAFNPAVAIGLDVSSYSKGVGMGFLWGLFELLGAVVAVALFRVIRVPRQEDYLDAPPRDDYEPPLLVKLLSEFLGVFMLVLTVGLNLANDSPATAWSAAAALMCMIYSLGDVSGAHFNPAVTMAVVASGRKLCSTAEGVAYAATQLLAGTAAGIAYSVYHAAGPKYHGPNTRLRLRV
;
A
#
# COMPACT_ATOMS: atom_id res chain seq x y z
N MET A 1 8.69 -29.56 -4.82
CA MET A 1 9.13 -29.15 -3.47
C MET A 1 10.43 -28.33 -3.49
N ALA A 2 11.54 -28.79 -4.07
CA ALA A 2 12.83 -28.06 -4.04
C ALA A 2 12.95 -26.76 -4.88
N LEU A 3 12.10 -26.60 -5.91
CA LEU A 3 12.16 -25.44 -6.81
C LEU A 3 11.72 -24.12 -6.12
N LEU A 4 10.80 -24.17 -5.16
CA LEU A 4 10.31 -22.97 -4.46
C LEU A 4 11.35 -22.36 -3.49
N PRO A 5 12.02 -23.15 -2.61
CA PRO A 5 13.15 -22.65 -1.82
C PRO A 5 14.24 -22.05 -2.70
N LEU A 6 14.56 -22.70 -3.83
CA LEU A 6 15.56 -22.21 -4.78
C LEU A 6 15.20 -20.83 -5.34
N LEU A 7 13.96 -20.67 -5.84
CA LEU A 7 13.49 -19.42 -6.45
C LEU A 7 13.32 -18.30 -5.40
N GLY A 8 12.73 -18.62 -4.24
CA GLY A 8 12.58 -17.67 -3.14
C GLY A 8 13.93 -17.17 -2.61
N LYS A 9 14.92 -18.07 -2.48
CA LYS A 9 16.28 -17.68 -2.09
C LYS A 9 17.00 -16.88 -3.16
N THR A 10 16.83 -17.24 -4.43
CA THR A 10 17.37 -16.47 -5.56
C THR A 10 16.84 -15.03 -5.52
N LEU A 11 15.53 -14.86 -5.36
CA LEU A 11 14.90 -13.53 -5.23
C LEU A 11 15.44 -12.76 -4.02
N LEU A 12 15.50 -13.40 -2.84
CA LEU A 12 15.99 -12.77 -1.61
C LEU A 12 17.43 -12.28 -1.74
N CYS A 13 18.35 -13.16 -2.16
CA CYS A 13 19.74 -12.78 -2.34
C CYS A 13 19.91 -11.74 -3.45
N PHE A 14 19.13 -11.82 -4.52
CA PHE A 14 19.20 -10.86 -5.62
C PHE A 14 18.77 -9.46 -5.17
N VAL A 15 17.68 -9.35 -4.41
CA VAL A 15 17.20 -8.08 -3.86
C VAL A 15 18.19 -7.53 -2.83
N VAL A 16 18.78 -8.37 -1.97
CA VAL A 16 19.84 -7.95 -1.03
C VAL A 16 21.03 -7.38 -1.80
N LEU A 17 21.52 -8.08 -2.84
CA LEU A 17 22.66 -7.63 -3.61
C LEU A 17 22.40 -6.28 -4.29
N ASN A 18 21.23 -6.11 -4.92
CA ASN A 18 20.89 -4.85 -5.58
C ASN A 18 20.63 -3.70 -4.61
N THR A 19 19.94 -3.95 -3.50
CA THR A 19 19.50 -2.86 -2.60
C THR A 19 20.52 -2.52 -1.53
N ALA A 20 21.22 -3.51 -0.96
CA ALA A 20 22.13 -3.31 0.15
C ALA A 20 23.62 -3.38 -0.25
N ALA A 21 23.98 -4.07 -1.33
CA ALA A 21 25.39 -4.28 -1.71
C ALA A 21 25.85 -3.49 -2.94
N SER A 22 24.95 -3.12 -3.86
CA SER A 22 25.32 -2.39 -5.08
C SER A 22 25.97 -1.05 -4.76
N LYS A 23 27.03 -0.70 -5.49
CA LYS A 23 27.75 0.56 -5.27
C LYS A 23 26.85 1.74 -5.62
N ARG A 24 26.14 1.66 -6.74
CA ARG A 24 25.24 2.72 -7.24
C ARG A 24 24.15 3.10 -6.24
N ASN A 25 23.59 2.12 -5.52
CA ASN A 25 22.58 2.38 -4.50
C ASN A 25 23.14 2.86 -3.15
N ASN A 26 24.46 2.80 -2.95
CA ASN A 26 25.12 3.15 -1.69
C ASN A 26 26.21 4.23 -1.85
N GLU A 27 26.22 4.97 -2.97
CA GLU A 27 27.35 5.80 -3.37
C GLU A 27 27.52 7.13 -2.60
N GLU A 28 26.71 7.42 -1.57
CA GLU A 28 26.84 8.64 -0.76
C GLU A 28 26.51 8.36 0.72
N GLY A 29 27.04 9.20 1.63
CA GLY A 29 27.13 8.99 3.08
C GLY A 29 25.86 8.63 3.86
N ASP A 30 24.67 8.74 3.26
CA ASP A 30 23.40 8.37 3.88
C ASP A 30 22.92 6.94 3.55
N GLY A 31 23.59 6.25 2.62
CA GLY A 31 23.26 4.88 2.19
C GLY A 31 21.88 4.74 1.52
N ASN A 32 21.56 3.53 1.05
CA ASN A 32 20.19 3.21 0.66
C ASN A 32 19.30 3.14 1.92
N GLN A 33 18.12 3.77 1.92
CA GLN A 33 17.18 3.71 3.07
C GLN A 33 16.01 2.73 2.88
N PHE A 34 15.77 2.22 1.66
CA PHE A 34 14.64 1.29 1.39
C PHE A 34 15.02 -0.19 1.43
N PHE A 35 16.30 -0.55 1.59
CA PHE A 35 16.75 -1.96 1.53
C PHE A 35 16.00 -2.85 2.52
N GLY A 36 15.72 -2.38 3.74
CA GLY A 36 14.98 -3.16 4.74
C GLY A 36 13.55 -3.48 4.30
N LEU A 37 12.86 -2.49 3.72
CA LEU A 37 11.52 -2.64 3.16
C LEU A 37 11.52 -3.62 1.97
N ALA A 38 12.46 -3.43 1.03
CA ALA A 38 12.59 -4.28 -0.15
C ALA A 38 12.89 -5.74 0.24
N ILE A 39 13.85 -5.97 1.14
CA ILE A 39 14.22 -7.32 1.60
C ILE A 39 13.06 -7.98 2.37
N GLY A 40 12.38 -7.24 3.26
CA GLY A 40 11.27 -7.76 4.04
C GLY A 40 10.09 -8.23 3.18
N PHE A 41 9.75 -7.48 2.12
CA PHE A 41 8.66 -7.86 1.22
C PHE A 41 8.97 -9.06 0.32
N VAL A 42 10.24 -9.46 0.17
CA VAL A 42 10.55 -10.76 -0.46
C VAL A 42 9.93 -11.91 0.34
N ILE A 43 9.90 -11.78 1.67
CA ILE A 43 9.28 -12.77 2.54
C ILE A 43 7.76 -12.81 2.36
N ILE A 44 7.11 -11.66 2.13
CA ILE A 44 5.68 -11.61 1.78
C ILE A 44 5.45 -12.29 0.43
N ALA A 45 6.26 -11.95 -0.58
CA ALA A 45 6.11 -12.46 -1.93
C ALA A 45 6.30 -13.99 -2.00
N GLY A 46 7.39 -14.51 -1.43
CA GLY A 46 7.65 -15.95 -1.41
C GLY A 46 6.82 -16.70 -0.36
N GLY A 47 6.44 -16.03 0.73
CA GLY A 47 5.61 -16.54 1.82
C GLY A 47 4.27 -17.04 1.32
N TYR A 48 3.52 -16.18 0.64
CA TYR A 48 2.22 -16.54 0.10
C TYR A 48 2.31 -17.34 -1.22
N ALA A 49 3.34 -17.11 -2.04
CA ALA A 49 3.51 -17.85 -3.29
C ALA A 49 4.00 -19.29 -3.12
N GLY A 50 4.57 -19.67 -1.97
CA GLY A 50 5.19 -20.99 -1.80
C GLY A 50 5.20 -21.54 -0.39
N GLY A 51 4.58 -20.85 0.57
CA GLY A 51 4.53 -21.24 1.98
C GLY A 51 3.92 -22.61 2.20
N ASP A 52 2.77 -22.89 1.58
CA ASP A 52 2.04 -24.16 1.76
C ASP A 52 2.81 -25.38 1.24
N VAL A 53 3.81 -25.17 0.37
CA VAL A 53 4.63 -26.25 -0.21
C VAL A 53 5.99 -26.37 0.45
N SER A 54 6.61 -25.25 0.84
CA SER A 54 8.02 -25.19 1.26
C SER A 54 8.24 -24.63 2.66
N GLY A 55 7.18 -24.21 3.34
CA GLY A 55 7.25 -23.45 4.59
C GLY A 55 7.81 -22.03 4.42
N ALA A 56 8.03 -21.58 3.16
CA ALA A 56 8.67 -20.31 2.81
C ALA A 56 9.99 -20.06 3.58
N CYS A 57 10.70 -21.16 3.90
CA CYS A 57 11.94 -21.08 4.63
C CYS A 57 13.07 -20.69 3.66
N PHE A 58 13.36 -19.38 3.60
CA PHE A 58 14.43 -18.80 2.76
C PHE A 58 15.70 -18.47 3.57
N ASN A 59 15.80 -19.05 4.76
CA ASN A 59 16.92 -18.88 5.67
C ASN A 59 17.31 -20.25 6.25
N PRO A 60 18.53 -20.75 6.03
CA PRO A 60 18.93 -22.06 6.52
C PRO A 60 18.85 -22.12 8.04
N ALA A 61 19.12 -21.02 8.76
CA ALA A 61 19.03 -20.97 10.21
C ALA A 61 17.59 -21.20 10.71
N VAL A 62 16.59 -20.72 9.96
CA VAL A 62 15.17 -21.00 10.27
C VAL A 62 14.86 -22.47 10.00
N ALA A 63 15.34 -23.02 8.88
CA ALA A 63 15.16 -24.44 8.53
C ALA A 63 15.78 -25.34 9.60
N PHE A 64 17.01 -25.07 10.01
CA PHE A 64 17.69 -25.79 11.09
C PHE A 64 16.96 -25.63 12.42
N GLY A 65 16.47 -24.44 12.77
CA GLY A 65 15.69 -24.24 14.00
C GLY A 65 14.42 -25.10 14.03
N LEU A 66 13.67 -25.14 12.93
CA LEU A 66 12.47 -25.97 12.79
C LEU A 66 12.79 -27.46 12.82
N ASP A 67 13.79 -27.92 12.06
CA ASP A 67 14.22 -29.32 12.02
C ASP A 67 14.75 -29.76 13.39
N PHE A 68 15.55 -28.93 14.06
CA PHE A 68 16.07 -29.18 15.40
C PHE A 68 14.97 -29.23 16.47
N SER A 69 13.93 -28.41 16.37
CA SER A 69 12.77 -28.51 17.27
C SER A 69 12.04 -29.86 17.15
N SER A 70 12.23 -30.55 16.02
CA SER A 70 11.66 -31.86 15.72
C SER A 70 12.68 -33.00 15.83
N ILE A 71 13.80 -32.81 16.55
CA ILE A 71 14.92 -33.77 16.61
C ILE A 71 14.50 -35.20 17.00
N ASN A 72 13.47 -35.35 17.84
CA ASN A 72 12.93 -36.65 18.24
C ASN A 72 12.21 -37.41 17.10
N SER A 73 11.86 -36.71 16.02
CA SER A 73 11.24 -37.25 14.80
C SER A 73 12.24 -37.44 13.65
N GLY A 74 13.54 -37.18 13.90
CA GLY A 74 14.62 -37.23 12.92
C GLY A 74 14.97 -35.86 12.34
N MET A 75 16.22 -35.70 11.92
CA MET A 75 16.77 -34.47 11.34
C MET A 75 17.48 -34.82 10.03
N SER A 76 17.00 -34.31 8.90
CA SER A 76 17.63 -34.60 7.59
C SER A 76 17.31 -33.60 6.49
N TRP A 77 16.13 -32.99 6.50
CA TRP A 77 15.68 -32.12 5.40
C TRP A 77 16.35 -30.74 5.41
N SER A 78 16.78 -30.23 6.57
CA SER A 78 17.49 -28.95 6.70
C SER A 78 18.78 -28.87 5.86
N PHE A 79 19.54 -29.96 5.78
CA PHE A 79 20.77 -30.02 4.97
C PHE A 79 20.49 -29.95 3.47
N ALA A 80 19.46 -30.68 3.00
CA ALA A 80 19.06 -30.64 1.59
C ALA A 80 18.53 -29.24 1.21
N TRP A 81 17.70 -28.63 2.07
CA TRP A 81 17.20 -27.26 1.89
C TRP A 81 18.34 -26.25 1.81
N THR A 82 19.32 -26.37 2.71
CA THR A 82 20.52 -25.51 2.71
C THR A 82 21.27 -25.60 1.38
N GLY A 83 21.39 -26.79 0.79
CA GLY A 83 21.99 -26.98 -0.53
C GLY A 83 21.27 -26.20 -1.64
N PHE A 84 19.94 -26.29 -1.71
CA PHE A 84 19.13 -25.53 -2.68
C PHE A 84 19.22 -24.02 -2.44
N GLU A 85 19.24 -23.59 -1.18
CA GLU A 85 19.40 -22.19 -0.84
C GLU A 85 20.76 -21.62 -1.24
N ILE A 86 21.86 -22.35 -1.02
CA ILE A 86 23.20 -21.95 -1.47
C ILE A 86 23.25 -21.86 -3.00
N PHE A 87 22.64 -22.82 -3.70
CA PHE A 87 22.55 -22.77 -5.16
C PHE A 87 21.76 -21.53 -5.64
N GLY A 88 20.65 -21.20 -4.97
CA GLY A 88 19.87 -19.99 -5.27
C GLY A 88 20.65 -18.70 -5.04
N ALA A 89 21.45 -18.63 -3.98
CA ALA A 89 22.36 -17.52 -3.74
C ALA A 89 23.41 -17.38 -4.86
N GLY A 90 23.91 -18.49 -5.39
CA GLY A 90 24.81 -18.50 -6.56
C GLY A 90 24.15 -17.97 -7.83
N LEU A 91 22.90 -18.37 -8.11
CA LEU A 91 22.12 -17.83 -9.24
C LEU A 91 21.87 -16.33 -9.09
N ALA A 92 21.54 -15.88 -7.88
CA ALA A 92 21.36 -14.46 -7.58
C ALA A 92 22.64 -13.64 -7.83
N ALA A 93 23.79 -14.16 -7.40
CA ALA A 93 25.09 -13.50 -7.61
C ALA A 93 25.45 -13.43 -9.10
N LEU A 94 25.13 -14.46 -9.89
CA LEU A 94 25.32 -14.46 -11.34
C LEU A 94 24.39 -13.42 -12.01
N ALA A 95 23.10 -13.42 -11.66
CA ALA A 95 22.14 -12.45 -12.19
C ALA A 95 22.56 -11.01 -11.85
N PHE A 96 23.01 -10.77 -10.61
CA PHE A 96 23.53 -9.48 -10.17
C PHE A 96 24.73 -9.03 -11.03
N ARG A 97 25.70 -9.93 -11.27
CA ARG A 97 26.84 -9.63 -12.15
C ARG A 97 26.46 -9.31 -13.58
N CYS A 98 25.46 -10.01 -14.13
CA CYS A 98 24.98 -9.76 -15.49
C CYS A 98 24.21 -8.44 -15.61
N LEU A 99 23.48 -8.05 -14.56
CA LEU A 99 22.63 -6.87 -14.56
C LEU A 99 23.30 -5.60 -14.01
N ARG A 100 24.44 -5.76 -13.33
CA ARG A 100 25.26 -4.70 -12.74
C ARG A 100 26.73 -4.78 -13.17
N PRO A 101 27.07 -4.83 -14.47
CA PRO A 101 28.46 -4.90 -14.90
C PRO A 101 29.29 -3.70 -14.41
N GLU A 102 28.65 -2.54 -14.20
CA GLU A 102 29.26 -1.32 -13.67
C GLU A 102 29.87 -1.51 -12.28
N ASP A 103 29.23 -2.29 -11.41
CA ASP A 103 29.72 -2.57 -10.04
C ASP A 103 31.05 -3.33 -10.04
N PHE A 104 31.39 -4.00 -11.14
CA PHE A 104 32.62 -4.79 -11.33
C PHE A 104 33.62 -4.13 -12.27
N SER A 105 33.37 -2.90 -12.69
CA SER A 105 34.22 -2.16 -13.62
C SER A 105 34.83 -0.93 -12.94
N THR A 106 35.65 -0.18 -13.70
CA THR A 106 36.22 1.10 -13.27
C THR A 106 35.46 2.31 -13.84
N VAL A 107 34.26 2.10 -14.40
CA VAL A 107 33.45 3.19 -14.94
C VAL A 107 32.93 4.09 -13.81
N GLU A 108 32.76 5.37 -14.12
CA GLU A 108 32.13 6.32 -13.22
C GLU A 108 30.62 6.05 -13.17
N LEU A 109 30.09 5.75 -11.98
CA LEU A 109 28.70 5.31 -11.81
C LEU A 109 27.69 6.43 -12.11
N ALA A 110 28.05 7.69 -11.83
CA ALA A 110 27.21 8.86 -12.07
C ALA A 110 26.86 9.06 -13.56
N THR A 111 27.72 8.63 -14.48
CA THR A 111 27.52 8.77 -15.93
C THR A 111 27.21 7.44 -16.63
N TYR A 112 27.18 6.34 -15.88
CA TYR A 112 26.91 5.01 -16.43
C TYR A 112 25.44 4.86 -16.83
N GLU A 113 25.23 4.53 -18.10
CA GLU A 113 23.94 4.17 -18.70
C GLU A 113 23.92 2.67 -19.04
N PRO A 114 22.98 1.88 -18.49
CA PRO A 114 22.87 0.47 -18.80
C PRO A 114 22.63 0.22 -20.29
N SER A 115 23.36 -0.75 -20.87
CA SER A 115 23.16 -1.15 -22.25
C SER A 115 21.78 -1.79 -22.49
N LEU A 116 21.26 -1.74 -23.71
CA LEU A 116 19.96 -2.35 -24.04
C LEU A 116 19.86 -3.84 -23.63
N PRO A 117 20.84 -4.72 -23.88
CA PRO A 117 20.77 -6.11 -23.41
C PRO A 117 20.61 -6.25 -21.89
N VAL A 118 21.29 -5.41 -21.11
CA VAL A 118 21.16 -5.38 -19.63
C VAL A 118 19.75 -4.94 -19.23
N LYS A 119 19.23 -3.90 -19.88
CA LYS A 119 17.85 -3.44 -19.68
C LYS A 119 16.82 -4.52 -20.01
N LEU A 120 17.00 -5.26 -21.11
CA LEU A 120 16.11 -6.35 -21.50
C LEU A 120 16.16 -7.52 -20.51
N ALA A 121 17.35 -7.90 -20.04
CA ALA A 121 17.50 -8.94 -19.02
C ALA A 121 16.83 -8.52 -17.69
N SER A 122 16.91 -7.23 -17.34
CA SER A 122 16.20 -6.64 -16.20
C SER A 122 14.68 -6.78 -16.35
N GLU A 123 14.13 -6.31 -17.48
CA GLU A 123 12.70 -6.41 -17.79
C GLU A 123 12.19 -7.84 -17.82
N PHE A 124 12.98 -8.78 -18.35
CA PHE A 124 12.66 -10.20 -18.32
C PHE A 124 12.58 -10.71 -16.88
N LEU A 125 13.60 -10.49 -16.07
CA LEU A 125 13.69 -11.05 -14.72
C LEU A 125 12.60 -10.49 -13.80
N GLY A 126 12.34 -9.18 -13.84
CA GLY A 126 11.29 -8.55 -13.03
C GLY A 126 9.89 -9.03 -13.42
N THR A 127 9.59 -9.07 -14.72
CA THR A 127 8.31 -9.58 -15.22
C THR A 127 8.13 -11.05 -14.88
N PHE A 128 9.18 -11.88 -15.08
CA PHE A 128 9.16 -13.29 -14.75
C PHE A 128 8.82 -13.52 -13.28
N MET A 129 9.49 -12.81 -12.35
CA MET A 129 9.24 -12.95 -10.91
C MET A 129 7.83 -12.50 -10.52
N LEU A 130 7.32 -11.42 -11.10
CA LEU A 130 5.94 -10.97 -10.89
C LEU A 130 4.94 -12.04 -11.33
N VAL A 131 5.01 -12.47 -12.59
CA VAL A 131 4.04 -13.41 -13.17
C VAL A 131 4.11 -14.78 -12.50
N LEU A 132 5.31 -15.24 -12.16
CA LEU A 132 5.50 -16.48 -11.41
C LEU A 132 4.84 -16.39 -10.03
N THR A 133 5.03 -15.28 -9.32
CA THR A 133 4.43 -15.05 -7.99
C THR A 133 2.91 -15.07 -8.08
N VAL A 134 2.32 -14.38 -9.08
CA VAL A 134 0.87 -14.39 -9.32
C VAL A 134 0.38 -15.82 -9.57
N GLY A 135 0.95 -16.52 -10.55
CA GLY A 135 0.49 -17.85 -10.93
C GLY A 135 0.63 -18.90 -9.81
N LEU A 136 1.73 -18.84 -9.04
CA LEU A 136 1.92 -19.74 -7.90
C LEU A 136 0.90 -19.49 -6.79
N ASN A 137 0.60 -18.23 -6.45
CA ASN A 137 -0.44 -17.92 -5.48
C ASN A 137 -1.80 -18.47 -5.92
N VAL A 138 -2.15 -18.31 -7.20
CA VAL A 138 -3.43 -18.78 -7.72
C VAL A 138 -3.51 -20.31 -7.68
N VAL A 139 -2.49 -21.02 -8.19
CA VAL A 139 -2.47 -22.50 -8.23
C VAL A 139 -2.39 -23.10 -6.83
N LEU A 140 -1.74 -22.45 -5.87
CA LEU A 140 -1.70 -22.93 -4.49
C LEU A 140 -2.92 -22.50 -3.66
N GLY A 141 -3.83 -21.69 -4.23
CA GLY A 141 -5.06 -21.29 -3.55
C GLY A 141 -4.87 -20.22 -2.47
N SER A 142 -3.80 -19.42 -2.54
CA SER A 142 -3.53 -18.34 -1.60
C SER A 142 -4.66 -17.30 -1.58
N ALA A 143 -5.07 -16.89 -0.38
CA ALA A 143 -6.04 -15.80 -0.18
C ALA A 143 -5.42 -14.41 -0.33
N SER A 144 -4.12 -14.31 -0.60
CA SER A 144 -3.36 -13.03 -0.58
C SER A 144 -2.59 -12.78 -1.88
N THR A 145 -3.10 -13.30 -3.01
CA THR A 145 -2.47 -13.20 -4.34
C THR A 145 -2.04 -11.77 -4.68
N ALA A 146 -2.93 -10.79 -4.52
CA ALA A 146 -2.66 -9.40 -4.85
C ALA A 146 -1.54 -8.80 -3.96
N TRP A 147 -1.58 -9.06 -2.65
CA TRP A 147 -0.55 -8.61 -1.70
C TRP A 147 0.82 -9.24 -2.00
N SER A 148 0.82 -10.54 -2.29
CA SER A 148 2.03 -11.29 -2.66
C SER A 148 2.64 -10.80 -3.98
N ALA A 149 1.80 -10.55 -4.99
CA ALA A 149 2.22 -10.06 -6.30
C ALA A 149 2.75 -8.62 -6.22
N ALA A 150 2.07 -7.75 -5.47
CA ALA A 150 2.56 -6.42 -5.15
C ALA A 150 3.92 -6.47 -4.45
N ALA A 151 4.10 -7.38 -3.50
CA ALA A 151 5.38 -7.56 -2.82
C ALA A 151 6.50 -7.97 -3.78
N ALA A 152 6.27 -8.92 -4.69
CA ALA A 152 7.24 -9.29 -5.72
C ALA A 152 7.58 -8.10 -6.63
N LEU A 153 6.56 -7.38 -7.11
CA LEU A 153 6.74 -6.21 -7.96
C LEU A 153 7.57 -5.14 -7.25
N MET A 154 7.26 -4.82 -6.00
CA MET A 154 8.00 -3.83 -5.21
C MET A 154 9.47 -4.18 -5.07
N CYS A 155 9.77 -5.43 -4.72
CA CYS A 155 11.13 -5.92 -4.55
C CYS A 155 11.93 -5.78 -5.84
N MET A 156 11.31 -6.13 -6.98
CA MET A 156 11.95 -6.05 -8.29
C MET A 156 12.11 -4.59 -8.75
N ILE A 157 11.16 -3.70 -8.46
CA ILE A 157 11.31 -2.27 -8.76
C ILE A 157 12.48 -1.68 -7.98
N TYR A 158 12.60 -1.95 -6.68
CA TYR A 158 13.74 -1.46 -5.89
C TYR A 158 15.07 -2.10 -6.30
N ALA A 159 15.06 -3.32 -6.84
CA ALA A 159 16.27 -3.98 -7.29
C ALA A 159 16.74 -3.49 -8.67
N LEU A 160 15.83 -3.08 -9.56
CA LEU A 160 16.12 -2.92 -10.99
C LEU A 160 15.57 -1.63 -11.62
N GLY A 161 14.92 -0.76 -10.87
CA GLY A 161 14.35 0.50 -11.36
C GLY A 161 15.38 1.42 -11.99
N ASP A 162 16.59 1.48 -11.44
CA ASP A 162 17.71 2.26 -11.98
C ASP A 162 18.45 1.56 -13.12
N VAL A 163 18.11 0.31 -13.44
CA VAL A 163 18.66 -0.45 -14.58
C VAL A 163 17.82 -0.22 -15.83
N SER A 164 16.53 -0.58 -15.79
CA SER A 164 15.63 -0.51 -16.96
C SER A 164 14.45 0.46 -16.82
N GLY A 165 14.30 1.13 -15.68
CA GLY A 165 13.05 1.80 -15.32
C GLY A 165 12.02 0.86 -14.69
N ALA A 166 12.30 -0.46 -14.62
CA ALA A 166 11.44 -1.49 -14.05
C ALA A 166 9.97 -1.41 -14.51
N HIS A 167 9.75 -1.37 -15.82
CA HIS A 167 8.39 -1.24 -16.36
C HIS A 167 7.56 -2.50 -16.07
N PHE A 168 8.16 -3.68 -16.31
CA PHE A 168 7.61 -5.03 -16.07
C PHE A 168 6.18 -5.27 -16.57
N ASN A 169 5.70 -4.43 -17.47
CA ASN A 169 4.33 -4.37 -17.94
C ASN A 169 4.30 -3.64 -19.30
N PRO A 170 3.74 -4.27 -20.36
CA PRO A 170 3.63 -3.66 -21.67
C PRO A 170 2.81 -2.35 -21.68
N ALA A 171 1.74 -2.25 -20.89
CA ALA A 171 0.92 -1.04 -20.78
C ALA A 171 1.69 0.10 -20.09
N VAL A 172 2.49 -0.22 -19.07
CA VAL A 172 3.41 0.76 -18.43
C VAL A 172 4.48 1.22 -19.42
N SER A 173 5.06 0.29 -20.18
CA SER A 173 6.05 0.63 -21.22
C SER A 173 5.48 1.58 -22.27
N LEU A 174 4.22 1.38 -22.68
CA LEU A 174 3.50 2.29 -23.57
C LEU A 174 3.31 3.66 -22.91
N ALA A 175 2.84 3.71 -21.66
CA ALA A 175 2.60 4.95 -20.94
C ALA A 175 3.88 5.79 -20.78
N VAL A 176 4.97 5.18 -20.29
CA VAL A 176 6.27 5.84 -20.13
C VAL A 176 6.84 6.31 -21.47
N LYS A 177 6.62 5.52 -22.53
CA LYS A 177 7.02 5.90 -23.89
C LYS A 177 6.28 7.13 -24.39
N LEU A 178 4.95 7.17 -24.26
CA LEU A 178 4.13 8.30 -24.68
C LEU A 178 4.39 9.56 -23.83
N ARG A 179 4.85 9.40 -22.59
CA ARG A 179 5.38 10.48 -21.75
C ARG A 179 6.78 10.97 -22.18
N GLY A 180 7.48 10.22 -23.04
CA GLY A 180 8.80 10.60 -23.57
C GLY A 180 9.99 10.22 -22.68
N LYS A 181 9.82 9.34 -21.68
CA LYS A 181 10.92 8.85 -20.81
C LYS A 181 11.43 7.46 -21.19
N CYS A 182 11.05 6.97 -22.36
CA CYS A 182 11.54 5.71 -22.93
C CYS A 182 11.80 5.90 -24.44
N SER A 183 12.89 5.34 -24.98
CA SER A 183 13.16 5.39 -26.42
C SER A 183 12.22 4.45 -27.20
N TRP A 184 12.05 4.68 -28.51
CA TRP A 184 11.25 3.76 -29.33
C TRP A 184 11.87 2.36 -29.43
N THR A 185 13.20 2.28 -29.39
CA THR A 185 13.93 1.02 -29.40
C THR A 185 13.73 0.23 -28.10
N GLU A 186 13.83 0.89 -26.94
CA GLU A 186 13.52 0.26 -25.65
C GLU A 186 12.07 -0.20 -25.62
N PHE A 187 11.11 0.68 -25.93
CA PHE A 187 9.68 0.34 -25.96
C PHE A 187 9.40 -0.89 -26.86
N GLY A 188 9.86 -0.86 -28.11
CA GLY A 188 9.63 -1.95 -29.05
C GLY A 188 10.32 -3.26 -28.65
N SER A 189 11.39 -3.19 -27.87
CA SER A 189 12.13 -4.37 -27.38
C SER A 189 11.60 -4.89 -26.04
N TYR A 190 11.06 -4.03 -25.17
CA TYR A 190 10.56 -4.39 -23.84
C TYR A 190 9.31 -5.26 -23.96
N ILE A 191 8.35 -4.90 -24.82
CA ILE A 191 7.09 -5.64 -24.99
C ILE A 191 7.34 -7.14 -25.26
N PRO A 192 8.05 -7.56 -26.32
CA PRO A 192 8.25 -8.99 -26.58
C PRO A 192 9.00 -9.70 -25.45
N VAL A 193 9.94 -9.02 -24.78
CA VAL A 193 10.70 -9.59 -23.66
C VAL A 193 9.82 -9.79 -22.42
N GLN A 194 8.96 -8.83 -22.09
CA GLN A 194 8.01 -8.93 -20.98
C GLN A 194 6.98 -10.04 -21.24
N LEU A 195 6.43 -10.13 -22.47
CA LEU A 195 5.52 -11.21 -22.85
C LEU A 195 6.19 -12.58 -22.79
N LEU A 196 7.45 -12.69 -23.23
CA LEU A 196 8.24 -13.93 -23.14
C LEU A 196 8.50 -14.33 -21.68
N ALA A 197 8.79 -13.36 -20.82
CA ALA A 197 8.97 -13.59 -19.39
C ALA A 197 7.67 -14.11 -18.75
N GLY A 198 6.53 -13.49 -19.07
CA GLY A 198 5.22 -13.94 -18.63
C GLY A 198 4.90 -15.36 -19.09
N ALA A 199 5.09 -15.65 -20.38
CA ALA A 199 4.92 -16.99 -20.94
C ALA A 199 5.82 -18.05 -20.26
N SER A 200 7.08 -17.70 -19.99
CA SER A 200 8.03 -18.58 -19.32
C SER A 200 7.61 -18.89 -17.88
N ALA A 201 7.16 -17.86 -17.14
CA ALA A 201 6.60 -18.04 -15.80
C ALA A 201 5.33 -18.91 -15.82
N GLY A 202 4.42 -18.65 -16.77
CA GLY A 202 3.20 -19.44 -16.98
C GLY A 202 3.47 -20.93 -17.24
N ALA A 203 4.49 -21.25 -18.05
CA ALA A 203 4.91 -22.62 -18.28
C ALA A 203 5.40 -23.31 -17.00
N ILE A 204 6.15 -22.61 -16.14
CA ILE A 204 6.57 -23.14 -14.84
C ILE A 204 5.37 -23.33 -13.91
N VAL A 205 4.45 -22.36 -13.84
CA VAL A 205 3.21 -22.46 -13.05
C VAL A 205 2.41 -23.71 -13.44
N SER A 206 2.31 -24.01 -14.74
CA SER A 206 1.65 -25.22 -15.23
C SER A 206 2.31 -26.52 -14.73
N LEU A 207 3.65 -26.54 -14.57
CA LEU A 207 4.35 -27.69 -13.97
C LEU A 207 3.99 -27.87 -12.48
N PHE A 208 3.78 -26.79 -11.74
CA PHE A 208 3.35 -26.85 -10.34
C PHE A 208 1.91 -27.35 -10.20
N HIS A 209 1.03 -27.00 -11.14
CA HIS A 209 -0.35 -27.46 -11.12
C HIS A 209 -0.47 -28.99 -11.26
N LYS A 210 0.38 -29.65 -12.06
CA LYS A 210 0.46 -31.13 -12.14
C LYS A 210 0.80 -31.82 -10.81
N ILE A 211 1.37 -31.08 -9.85
CA ILE A 211 1.93 -31.60 -8.60
C ILE A 211 1.10 -31.15 -7.39
N GLY A 212 0.27 -30.11 -7.52
CA GLY A 212 -0.48 -29.48 -6.43
C GLY A 212 -1.99 -29.70 -6.53
N ALA A 213 -2.62 -30.08 -5.41
CA ALA A 213 -4.07 -30.25 -5.27
C ALA A 213 -4.86 -28.91 -5.16
N GLY A 214 -4.30 -27.79 -5.62
CA GLY A 214 -4.88 -26.45 -5.50
C GLY A 214 -5.38 -25.94 -6.86
N LYS A 215 -6.61 -25.42 -6.85
CA LYS A 215 -7.41 -24.75 -7.92
C LYS A 215 -7.05 -25.07 -9.39
N ASP A 216 -8.06 -25.51 -10.15
CA ASP A 216 -8.01 -25.76 -11.59
C ASP A 216 -7.51 -24.54 -12.40
N THR A 217 -6.44 -24.72 -13.18
CA THR A 217 -5.86 -23.70 -14.08
C THR A 217 -6.71 -23.46 -15.33
N ALA A 218 -7.73 -24.27 -15.59
CA ALA A 218 -8.59 -24.15 -16.77
C ALA A 218 -9.41 -22.85 -16.83
N HIS A 219 -9.47 -22.09 -15.73
CA HIS A 219 -10.33 -20.92 -15.60
C HIS A 219 -9.60 -19.57 -15.59
N PHE A 220 -8.30 -19.52 -15.89
CA PHE A 220 -7.64 -18.20 -15.97
C PHE A 220 -8.20 -17.36 -17.12
N LEU A 221 -8.18 -16.03 -16.93
CA LEU A 221 -8.71 -15.04 -17.85
C LEU A 221 -10.23 -15.14 -18.10
N GLN A 222 -10.97 -15.82 -17.23
CA GLN A 222 -12.43 -15.81 -17.23
C GLN A 222 -12.93 -14.76 -16.24
N PRO A 223 -14.05 -14.07 -16.54
CA PRO A 223 -14.66 -13.17 -15.57
C PRO A 223 -15.09 -13.96 -14.32
N GLY A 224 -15.09 -13.26 -13.19
CA GLY A 224 -15.56 -13.78 -11.92
C GLY A 224 -17.01 -14.25 -12.00
N LYS A 225 -17.42 -15.07 -11.04
CA LYS A 225 -18.76 -15.67 -11.03
C LYS A 225 -19.83 -14.57 -11.01
N GLY A 226 -20.72 -14.59 -12.02
CA GLY A 226 -21.80 -13.62 -12.14
C GLY A 226 -21.43 -12.36 -12.92
N HIS A 227 -20.18 -12.24 -13.37
CA HIS A 227 -19.70 -11.09 -14.13
C HIS A 227 -19.52 -11.38 -15.62
N SER A 228 -19.69 -10.33 -16.42
CA SER A 228 -19.44 -10.39 -17.86
C SER A 228 -17.98 -10.11 -18.20
N MET A 229 -17.53 -10.56 -19.38
CA MET A 229 -16.18 -10.26 -19.87
C MET A 229 -15.95 -8.75 -20.04
N LEU A 230 -17.01 -7.98 -20.36
CA LEU A 230 -16.93 -6.53 -20.46
C LEU A 230 -16.69 -5.88 -19.10
N GLU A 231 -17.41 -6.32 -18.05
CA GLU A 231 -17.17 -5.86 -16.67
C GLU A 231 -15.72 -6.13 -16.23
N ALA A 232 -15.23 -7.35 -16.46
CA ALA A 232 -13.84 -7.70 -16.19
C ALA A 232 -12.86 -6.79 -16.95
N SER A 233 -13.12 -6.54 -18.24
CA SER A 233 -12.27 -5.67 -19.06
C SER A 233 -12.28 -4.22 -18.58
N ILE A 234 -13.42 -3.69 -18.13
CA ILE A 234 -13.53 -2.33 -17.58
C ILE A 234 -12.74 -2.21 -16.28
N VAL A 235 -12.83 -3.21 -15.39
CA VAL A 235 -12.05 -3.25 -14.14
C VAL A 235 -10.56 -3.25 -14.41
N GLU A 236 -10.10 -4.11 -15.34
CA GLU A 236 -8.69 -4.17 -15.73
C GLU A 236 -8.20 -2.86 -16.33
N MET A 237 -9.03 -2.20 -17.15
CA MET A 237 -8.73 -0.87 -17.68
C MET A 237 -8.56 0.17 -16.56
N VAL A 238 -9.46 0.21 -15.58
CA VAL A 238 -9.41 1.19 -14.48
C VAL A 238 -8.18 0.99 -13.61
N PHE A 239 -7.88 -0.25 -13.20
CA PHE A 239 -6.73 -0.47 -12.31
C PHE A 239 -5.38 -0.48 -13.04
N THR A 240 -5.34 -0.83 -14.33
CA THR A 240 -4.16 -0.58 -15.17
C THR A 240 -3.94 0.91 -15.38
N PHE A 241 -5.03 1.69 -15.55
CA PHE A 241 -4.97 3.14 -15.56
C PHE A 241 -4.34 3.68 -14.27
N VAL A 242 -4.78 3.22 -13.10
CA VAL A 242 -4.21 3.66 -11.81
C VAL A 242 -2.72 3.31 -11.75
N LEU A 243 -2.35 2.06 -12.08
CA LEU A 243 -0.95 1.61 -12.09
C LEU A 243 -0.09 2.50 -13.00
N CYS A 244 -0.49 2.68 -14.26
CA CYS A 244 0.24 3.50 -15.22
C CYS A 244 0.29 4.97 -14.79
N TYR A 245 -0.79 5.53 -14.25
CA TYR A 245 -0.85 6.92 -13.79
C TYR A 245 0.12 7.15 -12.64
N VAL A 246 0.14 6.24 -11.66
CA VAL A 246 1.07 6.30 -10.52
C VAL A 246 2.51 6.15 -11.00
N VAL A 247 2.82 5.22 -11.93
CA VAL A 247 4.16 5.13 -12.53
C VAL A 247 4.58 6.47 -13.13
N LEU A 248 3.72 7.10 -13.93
CA LEU A 248 4.04 8.40 -14.53
C LEU A 248 4.28 9.48 -13.46
N ALA A 249 3.39 9.58 -12.47
CA ALA A 249 3.43 10.59 -11.44
C ALA A 249 4.58 10.44 -10.44
N THR A 250 4.95 9.20 -10.10
CA THR A 250 5.99 8.95 -9.08
C THR A 250 7.35 8.64 -9.69
N ALA A 251 7.45 8.00 -10.85
CA ALA A 251 8.74 7.57 -11.40
C ALA A 251 9.25 8.44 -12.55
N THR A 252 8.41 9.28 -13.15
CA THR A 252 8.78 10.02 -14.39
C THR A 252 8.74 11.54 -14.27
N THR A 253 8.30 12.08 -13.14
CA THR A 253 8.31 13.52 -12.82
C THR A 253 9.72 14.02 -12.53
N ALA A 254 9.97 15.30 -12.80
CA ALA A 254 11.27 15.91 -12.54
C ALA A 254 11.55 15.96 -11.03
N LYS A 255 12.81 15.69 -10.65
CA LYS A 255 13.25 15.84 -9.26
C LYS A 255 13.41 17.33 -8.91
N PRO A 256 12.93 17.81 -7.74
CA PRO A 256 13.20 19.18 -7.31
C PRO A 256 14.70 19.44 -7.13
N GLU A 257 15.18 20.65 -7.47
CA GLU A 257 16.60 21.03 -7.39
C GLU A 257 17.17 21.05 -5.95
N SER A 258 16.33 21.27 -4.94
CA SER A 258 16.74 21.37 -3.54
C SER A 258 16.28 20.16 -2.72
N GLN A 259 16.96 19.01 -2.81
CA GLN A 259 16.68 17.91 -1.90
C GLN A 259 17.99 17.19 -1.53
N LEU A 260 18.47 17.44 -0.31
CA LEU A 260 19.49 16.62 0.36
C LEU A 260 18.96 15.19 0.63
N THR A 261 17.64 14.99 0.61
CA THR A 261 16.98 13.67 0.67
C THR A 261 16.31 13.34 -0.67
N LYS A 262 16.97 12.45 -1.41
CA LYS A 262 16.51 11.65 -2.56
C LYS A 262 15.00 11.34 -2.53
N GLN A 263 14.17 12.28 -3.00
CA GLN A 263 12.72 12.41 -2.75
C GLN A 263 11.81 11.39 -3.47
N ASN A 264 12.29 10.16 -3.64
CA ASN A 264 11.53 9.11 -4.29
C ASN A 264 11.94 7.72 -3.78
N PHE A 265 12.15 7.57 -2.48
CA PHE A 265 12.42 6.25 -1.91
C PHE A 265 11.20 5.32 -1.89
N TYR A 266 10.00 5.83 -2.21
CA TYR A 266 8.73 5.09 -2.10
C TYR A 266 8.00 4.85 -3.42
N PHE A 267 8.51 5.27 -4.58
CA PHE A 267 7.81 5.00 -5.85
C PHE A 267 7.62 3.49 -6.07
N GLY A 268 8.59 2.66 -5.68
CA GLY A 268 8.46 1.20 -5.76
C GLY A 268 7.29 0.68 -4.92
N LEU A 269 7.16 1.19 -3.68
CA LEU A 269 6.02 0.87 -2.81
C LEU A 269 4.70 1.39 -3.37
N ALA A 270 4.67 2.62 -3.92
CA ALA A 270 3.49 3.23 -4.49
C ALA A 270 3.00 2.45 -5.73
N ILE A 271 3.89 2.19 -6.70
CA ILE A 271 3.58 1.43 -7.91
C ILE A 271 3.08 0.03 -7.54
N ALA A 272 3.77 -0.67 -6.65
CA ALA A 272 3.35 -2.00 -6.21
C ALA A 272 2.00 -2.00 -5.47
N SER A 273 1.74 -0.97 -4.66
CA SER A 273 0.46 -0.86 -3.93
C SER A 273 -0.74 -0.66 -4.85
N CYS A 274 -0.54 -0.23 -6.10
CA CYS A 274 -1.60 -0.23 -7.11
C CYS A 274 -2.11 -1.66 -7.39
N VAL A 275 -1.20 -2.66 -7.40
CA VAL A 275 -1.56 -4.07 -7.57
C VAL A 275 -2.33 -4.60 -6.36
N THR A 276 -2.03 -4.13 -5.14
CA THR A 276 -2.82 -4.45 -3.96
C THR A 276 -4.22 -3.82 -4.02
N ALA A 277 -4.30 -2.54 -4.36
CA ALA A 277 -5.56 -1.82 -4.50
C ALA A 277 -6.45 -2.50 -5.56
N GLY A 278 -5.96 -2.63 -6.78
CA GLY A 278 -6.72 -3.20 -7.89
C GLY A 278 -6.93 -4.70 -7.82
N GLY A 279 -5.96 -5.46 -7.33
CA GLY A 279 -6.08 -6.92 -7.23
C GLY A 279 -7.16 -7.36 -6.22
N PHE A 280 -7.33 -6.66 -5.10
CA PHE A 280 -8.42 -6.96 -4.15
C PHE A 280 -9.75 -6.31 -4.53
N ALA A 281 -9.73 -5.07 -5.02
CA ALA A 281 -10.95 -4.39 -5.42
C ALA A 281 -11.57 -5.01 -6.69
N GLY A 282 -10.75 -5.32 -7.70
CA GLY A 282 -11.18 -5.86 -8.98
C GLY A 282 -11.13 -7.39 -9.09
N GLY A 283 -10.42 -8.08 -8.19
CA GLY A 283 -10.14 -9.51 -8.31
C GLY A 283 -11.39 -10.40 -8.36
N ALA A 284 -12.46 -10.01 -7.67
CA ALA A 284 -13.74 -10.74 -7.72
C ALA A 284 -14.44 -10.65 -9.09
N VAL A 285 -14.10 -9.64 -9.91
CA VAL A 285 -14.71 -9.37 -11.22
C VAL A 285 -13.82 -9.88 -12.35
N SER A 286 -12.52 -9.55 -12.33
CA SER A 286 -11.60 -9.82 -13.44
C SER A 286 -10.46 -10.80 -13.13
N GLY A 287 -10.14 -11.01 -11.85
CA GLY A 287 -8.94 -11.73 -11.42
C GLY A 287 -7.76 -10.83 -11.04
N GLY A 288 -7.78 -9.54 -11.41
CA GLY A 288 -6.82 -8.53 -10.97
C GLY A 288 -5.43 -8.69 -11.59
N GLU A 289 -5.34 -8.65 -12.92
CA GLU A 289 -4.12 -8.89 -13.70
C GLU A 289 -3.27 -7.62 -13.89
N LEU A 290 -3.92 -6.53 -14.30
CA LEU A 290 -3.41 -5.17 -14.49
C LEU A 290 -2.20 -5.08 -15.43
N ASN A 291 -1.93 -6.12 -16.22
CA ASN A 291 -0.67 -6.31 -16.92
C ASN A 291 -0.78 -7.35 -18.06
N PRO A 292 -0.61 -6.94 -19.33
CA PRO A 292 -0.68 -7.86 -20.46
C PRO A 292 0.32 -9.03 -20.39
N ALA A 293 1.45 -8.88 -19.70
CA ALA A 293 2.41 -9.97 -19.48
C ALA A 293 1.94 -10.97 -18.41
N VAL A 294 1.23 -10.52 -17.38
CA VAL A 294 0.55 -11.41 -16.41
C VAL A 294 -0.52 -12.20 -17.13
N SER A 295 -1.37 -11.51 -17.90
CA SER A 295 -2.43 -12.12 -18.69
C SER A 295 -1.88 -13.15 -19.68
N THR A 296 -0.76 -12.84 -20.34
CA THR A 296 -0.05 -13.78 -21.23
C THR A 296 0.44 -15.03 -20.48
N GLY A 297 1.05 -14.86 -19.31
CA GLY A 297 1.53 -15.98 -18.51
C GLY A 297 0.40 -16.89 -18.03
N LEU A 298 -0.70 -16.31 -17.56
CA LEU A 298 -1.89 -17.06 -17.16
C LEU A 298 -2.50 -17.80 -18.37
N SER A 299 -2.60 -17.16 -19.54
CA SER A 299 -3.04 -17.81 -20.77
C SER A 299 -2.18 -19.04 -21.14
N VAL A 300 -0.86 -18.92 -21.02
CA VAL A 300 0.06 -20.03 -21.29
C VAL A 300 -0.09 -21.15 -20.26
N ALA A 301 -0.24 -20.81 -18.98
CA ALA A 301 -0.45 -21.81 -17.92
C ALA A 301 -1.71 -22.66 -18.19
N SER A 302 -2.82 -22.02 -18.55
CA SER A 302 -4.08 -22.70 -18.92
C SER A 302 -3.97 -23.52 -20.20
N SER A 303 -3.21 -23.05 -21.20
CA SER A 303 -3.04 -23.75 -22.48
C SER A 303 -2.24 -25.05 -22.34
N ILE A 304 -1.28 -25.10 -21.42
CA ILE A 304 -0.44 -26.29 -21.18
C ILE A 304 -1.19 -27.33 -20.31
N TYR A 305 -2.08 -26.89 -19.43
CA TYR A 305 -2.87 -27.78 -18.58
C TYR A 305 -4.34 -27.38 -18.52
N SER A 306 -5.17 -28.22 -19.13
CA SER A 306 -6.63 -28.23 -18.99
C SER A 306 -7.06 -29.68 -18.68
N PRO A 307 -7.87 -29.95 -17.64
CA PRO A 307 -8.31 -31.31 -17.31
C PRO A 307 -9.03 -31.99 -18.49
N GLU A 308 -8.98 -33.33 -18.56
CA GLU A 308 -9.77 -34.08 -19.55
C GLU A 308 -11.27 -33.80 -19.38
N GLY A 309 -11.89 -33.27 -20.43
CA GLY A 309 -13.31 -32.86 -20.41
C GLY A 309 -13.53 -31.37 -20.08
N ALA A 310 -12.51 -30.64 -19.64
CA ALA A 310 -12.53 -29.18 -19.68
C ALA A 310 -12.45 -28.78 -21.15
N THR A 311 -13.54 -28.27 -21.69
CA THR A 311 -13.50 -27.64 -23.00
C THR A 311 -12.53 -26.48 -22.94
N ILE A 312 -11.35 -26.62 -23.56
CA ILE A 312 -10.57 -25.50 -24.09
C ILE A 312 -11.43 -24.90 -25.20
N HIS A 313 -12.56 -24.29 -24.86
CA HIS A 313 -13.23 -23.39 -25.80
C HIS A 313 -12.21 -22.29 -26.06
N GLY A 314 -11.91 -22.03 -27.34
CA GLY A 314 -10.92 -21.08 -27.86
C GLY A 314 -11.18 -19.62 -27.45
N SER A 315 -11.34 -19.41 -26.15
CA SER A 315 -11.71 -18.20 -25.42
C SER A 315 -10.53 -17.65 -24.63
N THR A 316 -9.54 -18.46 -24.22
CA THR A 316 -8.38 -17.94 -23.47
C THR A 316 -7.55 -16.93 -24.27
N ILE A 317 -7.29 -17.20 -25.57
CA ILE A 317 -6.57 -16.26 -26.43
C ILE A 317 -7.42 -15.03 -26.76
N VAL A 318 -8.74 -15.19 -26.93
CA VAL A 318 -9.66 -14.08 -27.22
C VAL A 318 -9.78 -13.18 -25.99
N ASN A 319 -9.94 -13.79 -24.81
CA ASN A 319 -9.98 -13.11 -23.52
C ASN A 319 -8.65 -12.40 -23.25
N LEU A 320 -7.50 -13.05 -23.51
CA LEU A 320 -6.19 -12.41 -23.44
C LEU A 320 -6.14 -11.15 -24.31
N LEU A 321 -6.53 -11.25 -25.58
CA LEU A 321 -6.49 -10.11 -26.49
C LEU A 321 -7.44 -9.00 -26.05
N GLN A 322 -8.61 -9.35 -25.54
CA GLN A 322 -9.58 -8.40 -25.02
C GLN A 322 -9.06 -7.68 -23.78
N LEU A 323 -8.57 -8.42 -22.78
CA LEU A 323 -8.02 -7.85 -21.54
C LEU A 323 -6.79 -7.00 -21.83
N ALA A 324 -5.83 -7.51 -22.61
CA ALA A 324 -4.66 -6.75 -23.05
C ALA A 324 -5.04 -5.45 -23.74
N THR A 325 -6.08 -5.46 -24.59
CA THR A 325 -6.57 -4.24 -25.24
C THR A 325 -7.04 -3.21 -24.20
N PHE A 326 -7.84 -3.62 -23.22
CA PHE A 326 -8.34 -2.73 -22.18
C PHE A 326 -7.25 -2.26 -21.21
N GLU A 327 -6.26 -3.10 -20.90
CA GLU A 327 -5.07 -2.73 -20.13
C GLU A 327 -4.26 -1.64 -20.87
N PHE A 328 -4.04 -1.80 -22.18
CA PHE A 328 -3.41 -0.75 -23.00
C PHE A 328 -4.25 0.54 -23.06
N LEU A 329 -5.59 0.44 -23.16
CA LEU A 329 -6.48 1.60 -23.07
C LEU A 329 -6.37 2.31 -21.72
N GLY A 330 -6.21 1.56 -20.63
CA GLY A 330 -5.92 2.09 -19.30
C GLY A 330 -4.60 2.88 -19.28
N GLY A 331 -3.54 2.33 -19.88
CA GLY A 331 -2.27 3.04 -20.05
C GLY A 331 -2.39 4.32 -20.89
N LEU A 332 -3.19 4.32 -21.95
CA LEU A 332 -3.47 5.52 -22.75
C LEU A 332 -4.23 6.59 -21.96
N LEU A 333 -5.25 6.18 -21.19
CA LEU A 333 -6.00 7.08 -20.31
C LEU A 333 -5.10 7.69 -19.23
N ALA A 334 -4.14 6.91 -18.72
CA ALA A 334 -3.19 7.36 -17.71
C ALA A 334 -2.31 8.50 -18.24
N VAL A 335 -1.82 8.38 -19.48
CA VAL A 335 -1.03 9.44 -20.13
C VAL A 335 -1.86 10.71 -20.31
N MET A 336 -3.11 10.58 -20.78
CA MET A 336 -4.00 11.74 -20.95
C MET A 336 -4.25 12.45 -19.62
N MET A 337 -4.57 11.70 -18.56
CA MET A 337 -4.80 12.28 -17.23
C MET A 337 -3.53 12.82 -16.57
N PHE A 338 -2.38 12.20 -16.82
CA PHE A 338 -1.10 12.71 -16.37
C PHE A 338 -0.85 14.10 -16.95
N TYR A 339 -1.10 14.33 -18.24
CA TYR A 339 -0.94 15.67 -18.83
C TYR A 339 -1.97 16.71 -18.36
N VAL A 340 -3.16 16.28 -17.93
CA VAL A 340 -4.15 17.18 -17.31
C VAL A 340 -3.71 17.60 -15.90
N THR A 341 -3.16 16.67 -15.14
CA THR A 341 -2.79 16.89 -13.72
C THR A 341 -1.38 17.44 -13.54
N HIS A 342 -0.45 17.16 -14.45
CA HIS A 342 0.96 17.57 -14.40
C HIS A 342 1.35 18.43 -15.62
N PRO A 343 0.65 19.54 -15.93
CA PRO A 343 0.96 20.36 -17.10
C PRO A 343 2.37 20.98 -17.05
N THR A 344 2.95 21.12 -15.86
CA THR A 344 4.31 21.64 -15.63
C THR A 344 5.40 20.73 -16.19
N GLU A 345 5.14 19.44 -16.32
CA GLU A 345 6.07 18.47 -16.93
C GLU A 345 6.16 18.59 -18.46
N LEU A 346 5.30 19.41 -19.07
CA LEU A 346 5.21 19.67 -20.51
C LEU A 346 5.65 21.09 -20.91
N GLU A 347 6.47 21.74 -20.08
CA GLU A 347 6.95 23.14 -20.29
C GLU A 347 5.82 24.20 -20.28
N LYS A 348 4.65 23.89 -19.71
CA LYS A 348 3.56 24.86 -19.50
C LYS A 348 3.53 25.33 -18.05
N GLU A 349 3.18 26.60 -17.82
CA GLU A 349 2.89 27.09 -16.48
C GLU A 349 1.82 26.24 -15.79
N ALA A 350 1.84 26.21 -14.45
CA ALA A 350 0.86 25.48 -13.66
C ALA A 350 -0.57 25.91 -14.03
N ALA A 351 -1.37 24.98 -14.54
CA ALA A 351 -2.75 25.28 -14.92
C ALA A 351 -3.65 25.27 -13.68
N TRP A 352 -4.50 26.29 -13.52
CA TRP A 352 -5.39 26.42 -12.36
C TRP A 352 -6.29 25.19 -12.14
N TYR A 353 -6.67 24.50 -13.21
CA TYR A 353 -7.55 23.32 -13.15
C TYR A 353 -6.84 22.02 -12.73
N SER A 354 -5.51 21.96 -12.77
CA SER A 354 -4.78 20.71 -12.55
C SER A 354 -4.96 20.18 -11.12
N CYS A 355 -4.97 21.09 -10.13
CA CYS A 355 -5.22 20.75 -8.75
C CYS A 355 -6.63 20.19 -8.52
N TYR A 356 -7.65 20.79 -9.14
CA TYR A 356 -9.03 20.31 -9.07
C TYR A 356 -9.22 18.97 -9.78
N ALA A 357 -8.55 18.75 -10.91
CA ALA A 357 -8.55 17.49 -11.63
C ALA A 357 -7.87 16.37 -10.83
N ALA A 358 -6.76 16.69 -10.15
CA ALA A 358 -6.05 15.76 -9.29
C ALA A 358 -6.89 15.35 -8.07
N GLU A 359 -7.56 16.30 -7.42
CA GLU A 359 -8.49 16.02 -6.31
C GLU A 359 -9.70 15.18 -6.75
N PHE A 360 -10.28 15.48 -7.91
CA PHE A 360 -11.36 14.68 -8.49
C PHE A 360 -10.88 13.25 -8.78
N LEU A 361 -9.74 13.10 -9.45
CA LEU A 361 -9.20 11.81 -9.87
C LEU A 361 -8.83 10.94 -8.67
N GLY A 362 -8.09 11.49 -7.70
CA GLY A 362 -7.70 10.76 -6.49
C GLY A 362 -8.91 10.32 -5.67
N THR A 363 -9.92 11.19 -5.53
CA THR A 363 -11.14 10.83 -4.81
C THR A 363 -11.97 9.81 -5.58
N PHE A 364 -12.04 9.91 -6.91
CA PHE A 364 -12.70 8.93 -7.76
C PHE A 364 -12.08 7.53 -7.58
N VAL A 365 -10.75 7.43 -7.70
CA VAL A 365 -10.05 6.14 -7.56
C VAL A 365 -10.23 5.55 -6.15
N LEU A 366 -10.15 6.40 -5.11
CA LEU A 366 -10.39 5.98 -3.74
C LEU A 366 -11.80 5.42 -3.56
N VAL A 367 -12.84 6.17 -3.91
CA VAL A 367 -14.24 5.76 -3.70
C VAL A 367 -14.61 4.57 -4.59
N PHE A 368 -14.08 4.50 -5.81
CA PHE A 368 -14.26 3.34 -6.69
C PHE A 368 -13.67 2.08 -6.03
N THR A 369 -12.46 2.19 -5.46
CA THR A 369 -11.83 1.10 -4.70
C THR A 369 -12.67 0.69 -3.49
N VAL A 370 -13.20 1.66 -2.73
CA VAL A 370 -14.06 1.39 -1.57
C VAL A 370 -15.30 0.60 -1.98
N VAL A 371 -16.05 1.07 -2.98
CA VAL A 371 -17.28 0.42 -3.41
C VAL A 371 -17.02 -0.99 -3.96
N CYS A 372 -15.98 -1.16 -4.79
CA CYS A 372 -15.60 -2.47 -5.28
C CYS A 372 -15.25 -3.45 -4.15
N ASN A 373 -14.49 -3.02 -3.13
CA ASN A 373 -14.19 -3.85 -1.96
C ASN A 373 -15.44 -4.21 -1.14
N VAL A 374 -16.34 -3.24 -0.91
CA VAL A 374 -17.59 -3.48 -0.18
C VAL A 374 -18.47 -4.50 -0.92
N LEU A 375 -18.60 -4.37 -2.24
CA LEU A 375 -19.41 -5.29 -3.05
C LEU A 375 -18.75 -6.66 -3.25
N ALA A 376 -17.41 -6.72 -3.30
CA ALA A 376 -16.67 -7.97 -3.30
C ALA A 376 -16.79 -8.75 -1.98
N GLY A 377 -16.96 -8.04 -0.85
CA GLY A 377 -17.28 -8.62 0.44
C GLY A 377 -16.12 -9.32 1.17
N ASP A 378 -14.85 -9.08 0.79
CA ASP A 378 -13.69 -9.66 1.47
C ASP A 378 -13.18 -8.79 2.62
N ALA A 379 -13.61 -9.11 3.84
CA ALA A 379 -13.18 -8.39 5.04
C ALA A 379 -11.68 -8.56 5.38
N ASN A 380 -10.98 -9.56 4.81
CA ASN A 380 -9.59 -9.82 5.18
C ASN A 380 -8.63 -8.78 4.62
N TRP A 381 -8.90 -8.28 3.41
CA TRP A 381 -7.98 -7.38 2.70
C TRP A 381 -8.61 -6.06 2.28
N SER A 382 -9.93 -5.87 2.43
CA SER A 382 -10.61 -4.62 2.06
C SER A 382 -9.96 -3.36 2.67
N PRO A 383 -9.70 -3.28 3.99
CA PRO A 383 -9.06 -2.09 4.55
C PRO A 383 -7.65 -1.83 3.99
N THR A 384 -6.87 -2.89 3.75
CA THR A 384 -5.53 -2.77 3.17
C THR A 384 -5.58 -2.32 1.71
N SER A 385 -6.51 -2.84 0.91
CA SER A 385 -6.75 -2.42 -0.48
C SER A 385 -7.11 -0.92 -0.56
N ILE A 386 -8.05 -0.47 0.26
CA ILE A 386 -8.49 0.93 0.31
C ILE A 386 -7.35 1.84 0.79
N ALA A 387 -6.59 1.42 1.80
CA ALA A 387 -5.40 2.12 2.28
C ALA A 387 -4.34 2.30 1.20
N CYS A 388 -4.06 1.23 0.44
CA CYS A 388 -3.16 1.28 -0.71
C CYS A 388 -3.67 2.27 -1.76
N SER A 389 -4.96 2.25 -2.09
CA SER A 389 -5.56 3.20 -3.05
C SER A 389 -5.40 4.66 -2.62
N LEU A 390 -5.71 4.97 -1.35
CA LEU A 390 -5.49 6.31 -0.81
C LEU A 390 -4.02 6.72 -0.90
N MET A 391 -3.11 5.85 -0.42
CA MET A 391 -1.68 6.13 -0.39
C MET A 391 -1.12 6.41 -1.79
N VAL A 392 -1.44 5.57 -2.78
CA VAL A 392 -0.90 5.74 -4.14
C VAL A 392 -1.40 7.01 -4.80
N MET A 393 -2.66 7.38 -4.56
CA MET A 393 -3.20 8.63 -5.10
C MET A 393 -2.62 9.85 -4.40
N ILE A 394 -2.33 9.79 -3.09
CA ILE A 394 -1.61 10.88 -2.40
C ILE A 394 -0.19 11.03 -2.98
N TYR A 395 0.56 9.94 -3.17
CA TYR A 395 1.88 10.04 -3.81
C TYR A 395 1.80 10.59 -5.24
N ALA A 396 0.79 10.19 -6.02
CA ALA A 396 0.65 10.60 -7.42
C ALA A 396 0.13 12.04 -7.58
N THR A 397 -0.64 12.56 -6.62
CA THR A 397 -1.28 13.89 -6.74
C THR A 397 -0.77 14.93 -5.75
N GLY A 398 0.03 14.52 -4.75
CA GLY A 398 0.55 15.38 -3.69
C GLY A 398 1.34 16.58 -4.21
N GLY A 399 2.23 16.35 -5.19
CA GLY A 399 2.99 17.42 -5.84
C GLY A 399 2.16 18.39 -6.69
N VAL A 400 0.90 18.04 -7.00
CA VAL A 400 -0.01 18.86 -7.80
C VAL A 400 -1.02 19.62 -6.94
N SER A 401 -1.76 18.90 -6.08
CA SER A 401 -2.85 19.47 -5.28
C SER A 401 -2.57 19.49 -3.78
N GLY A 402 -1.54 18.79 -3.31
CA GLY A 402 -1.38 18.42 -1.90
C GLY A 402 -2.05 17.09 -1.53
N GLY A 403 -2.79 16.47 -2.46
CA GLY A 403 -3.38 15.14 -2.30
C GLY A 403 -4.34 15.05 -1.11
N HIS A 404 -5.29 15.99 -0.97
CA HIS A 404 -6.21 15.99 0.16
C HIS A 404 -7.21 14.84 0.08
N LEU A 405 -7.84 14.68 -1.10
CA LEU A 405 -8.74 13.59 -1.50
C LEU A 405 -9.93 13.34 -0.54
N ASN A 406 -10.18 14.29 0.35
CA ASN A 406 -11.08 14.16 1.48
C ASN A 406 -11.51 15.56 1.96
N PRO A 407 -12.83 15.87 1.98
CA PRO A 407 -13.32 17.16 2.47
C PRO A 407 -12.95 17.45 3.94
N ALA A 408 -12.92 16.44 4.82
CA ALA A 408 -12.53 16.59 6.21
C ALA A 408 -11.04 16.89 6.38
N VAL A 409 -10.18 16.31 5.53
CA VAL A 409 -8.74 16.66 5.48
C VAL A 409 -8.55 18.09 4.99
N THR A 410 -9.24 18.46 3.91
CA THR A 410 -9.20 19.83 3.36
C THR A 410 -9.66 20.86 4.39
N PHE A 411 -10.70 20.53 5.17
CA PHE A 411 -11.21 21.33 6.26
C PHE A 411 -10.21 21.47 7.41
N ALA A 412 -9.58 20.36 7.83
CA ALA A 412 -8.57 20.37 8.87
C ALA A 412 -7.38 21.25 8.51
N ILE A 413 -6.92 21.18 7.26
CA ILE A 413 -5.82 22.02 6.75
C ILE A 413 -6.23 23.49 6.76
N ALA A 414 -7.41 23.84 6.23
CA ALA A 414 -7.92 25.22 6.23
C ALA A 414 -8.06 25.78 7.66
N LEU A 415 -8.56 24.98 8.61
CA LEU A 415 -8.63 25.35 10.03
C LEU A 415 -7.24 25.53 10.65
N ALA A 416 -6.30 24.65 10.34
CA ALA A 416 -4.95 24.69 10.89
C ALA A 416 -4.18 25.90 10.38
N THR A 417 -4.18 26.16 9.07
CA THR A 417 -3.38 27.19 8.39
C THR A 417 -4.08 28.55 8.28
N GLY A 418 -5.41 28.58 8.38
CA GLY A 418 -6.21 29.78 8.13
C GLY A 418 -6.51 30.04 6.64
N ASP A 419 -6.16 29.13 5.73
CA ASP A 419 -6.44 29.27 4.29
C ASP A 419 -7.88 28.85 3.92
N TRP A 420 -8.75 29.86 3.81
CA TRP A 420 -10.14 29.73 3.37
C TRP A 420 -10.37 30.25 1.95
N SER A 421 -9.36 30.13 1.09
CA SER A 421 -9.45 30.58 -0.30
C SER A 421 -10.53 29.81 -1.10
N LEU A 422 -10.89 30.34 -2.27
CA LEU A 422 -11.79 29.65 -3.22
C LEU A 422 -11.26 28.28 -3.65
N LYS A 423 -9.94 28.05 -3.51
CA LYS A 423 -9.30 26.75 -3.78
C LYS A 423 -9.82 25.67 -2.83
N THR A 424 -9.98 25.98 -1.54
CA THR A 424 -10.54 25.07 -0.53
C THR A 424 -11.97 24.63 -0.91
N ALA A 425 -12.81 25.57 -1.35
CA ALA A 425 -14.17 25.26 -1.81
C ALA A 425 -14.17 24.44 -3.12
N GLY A 426 -13.27 24.76 -4.05
CA GLY A 426 -13.10 24.00 -5.28
C GLY A 426 -12.63 22.56 -5.03
N TYR A 427 -11.78 22.32 -4.02
CA TYR A 427 -11.36 20.98 -3.61
C TYR A 427 -12.54 20.15 -3.11
N TRP A 428 -13.37 20.72 -2.23
CA TRP A 428 -14.60 20.04 -1.79
C TRP A 428 -15.51 19.68 -2.96
N ALA A 429 -15.73 20.60 -3.89
CA ALA A 429 -16.54 20.34 -5.08
C ALA A 429 -15.96 19.20 -5.93
N SER A 430 -14.65 19.22 -6.20
CA SER A 430 -13.94 18.16 -6.93
C SER A 430 -14.03 16.81 -6.23
N GLN A 431 -13.79 16.76 -4.93
CA GLN A 431 -13.80 15.53 -4.13
C GLN A 431 -15.20 14.92 -4.10
N LEU A 432 -16.23 15.72 -3.81
CA LEU A 432 -17.62 15.26 -3.80
C LEU A 432 -18.06 14.77 -5.19
N ALA A 433 -17.71 15.50 -6.25
CA ALA A 433 -18.01 15.08 -7.61
C ALA A 433 -17.30 13.77 -7.98
N GLY A 434 -16.03 13.63 -7.60
CA GLY A 434 -15.24 12.41 -7.80
C GLY A 434 -15.84 11.21 -7.05
N GLY A 435 -16.21 11.40 -5.79
CA GLY A 435 -16.83 10.35 -4.98
C GLY A 435 -18.19 9.90 -5.51
N ILE A 436 -19.07 10.83 -5.90
CA ILE A 436 -20.37 10.49 -6.49
C ILE A 436 -20.20 9.77 -7.83
N ALA A 437 -19.32 10.27 -8.71
CA ALA A 437 -19.06 9.64 -10.00
C ALA A 437 -18.51 8.21 -9.84
N ALA A 438 -17.60 8.00 -8.89
CA ALA A 438 -17.04 6.70 -8.58
C ALA A 438 -18.07 5.74 -7.98
N GLY A 439 -18.92 6.21 -7.07
CA GLY A 439 -20.01 5.42 -6.49
C GLY A 439 -20.94 4.85 -7.58
N PHE A 440 -21.40 5.71 -8.50
CA PHE A 440 -22.24 5.27 -9.62
C PHE A 440 -21.50 4.32 -10.57
N ALA A 441 -20.23 4.62 -10.91
CA ALA A 441 -19.44 3.78 -11.79
C ALA A 441 -19.27 2.35 -11.22
N ALA A 442 -18.88 2.24 -9.95
CA ALA A 442 -18.66 0.94 -9.29
C ALA A 442 -19.98 0.17 -9.05
N CYS A 443 -21.07 0.84 -8.63
CA CYS A 443 -22.37 0.18 -8.48
C CYS A 443 -22.92 -0.33 -9.82
N SER A 444 -22.70 0.43 -10.91
CA SER A 444 -23.12 0.01 -12.26
C SER A 444 -22.34 -1.22 -12.74
N LEU A 445 -21.04 -1.28 -12.42
CA LEU A 445 -20.16 -2.39 -12.75
C LEU A 445 -20.61 -3.70 -12.06
N TYR A 446 -20.97 -3.63 -10.78
CA TYR A 446 -21.41 -4.80 -10.01
C TYR A 446 -22.89 -5.12 -10.17
N THR A 447 -23.68 -4.21 -10.76
CA THR A 447 -25.15 -4.27 -10.79
C THR A 447 -25.78 -4.43 -9.39
N ASP A 448 -25.08 -3.93 -8.37
CA ASP A 448 -25.48 -3.93 -6.96
C ASP A 448 -25.02 -2.62 -6.30
N VAL A 449 -25.53 -2.30 -5.11
CA VAL A 449 -25.30 -1.03 -4.43
C VAL A 449 -24.69 -1.22 -3.03
N ALA A 450 -23.58 -0.52 -2.81
CA ALA A 450 -22.95 -0.37 -1.49
C ALA A 450 -23.51 0.90 -0.81
N ASN A 451 -23.91 0.78 0.45
CA ASN A 451 -24.43 1.90 1.22
C ASN A 451 -23.63 2.10 2.52
N VAL A 452 -23.62 3.34 3.01
CA VAL A 452 -23.17 3.67 4.36
C VAL A 452 -24.27 3.27 5.34
N GLU A 453 -23.93 2.40 6.28
CA GLU A 453 -24.86 1.93 7.28
C GLU A 453 -24.15 1.51 8.57
N VAL A 454 -24.88 1.60 9.67
CA VAL A 454 -24.46 0.98 10.92
C VAL A 454 -24.56 -0.53 10.79
N LYS A 455 -23.54 -1.24 11.25
CA LYS A 455 -23.52 -2.71 11.23
C LYS A 455 -24.04 -3.26 12.55
N GLU A 456 -24.99 -4.19 12.47
CA GLU A 456 -25.50 -4.89 13.65
C GLU A 456 -24.37 -5.63 14.39
N PRO A 457 -24.37 -5.67 15.73
CA PRO A 457 -25.40 -5.21 16.68
C PRO A 457 -25.28 -3.73 17.11
N TYR A 458 -24.49 -2.91 16.43
CA TYR A 458 -24.18 -1.56 16.88
C TYR A 458 -25.30 -0.55 16.63
N HIS A 459 -25.34 0.49 17.45
CA HIS A 459 -26.19 1.67 17.25
C HIS A 459 -25.47 2.78 16.49
N THR A 460 -26.25 3.67 15.87
CA THR A 460 -25.74 4.83 15.12
C THR A 460 -24.72 5.67 15.90
N SER A 461 -24.91 5.83 17.21
CA SER A 461 -23.94 6.55 18.06
C SER A 461 -22.54 5.93 18.06
N HIS A 462 -22.43 4.59 18.03
CA HIS A 462 -21.15 3.90 17.94
C HIS A 462 -20.48 4.15 16.60
N ALA A 463 -21.26 4.10 15.51
CA ALA A 463 -20.75 4.36 14.17
C ALA A 463 -20.25 5.79 14.02
N LEU A 464 -21.05 6.78 14.44
CA LEU A 464 -20.68 8.19 14.36
C LEU A 464 -19.47 8.54 15.25
N MET A 465 -19.34 7.92 16.43
CA MET A 465 -18.17 8.08 17.28
C MET A 465 -16.92 7.44 16.65
N ALA A 466 -17.07 6.30 15.97
CA ALA A 466 -15.97 5.66 15.26
C ALA A 466 -15.46 6.52 14.10
N GLU A 467 -16.38 7.07 13.29
CA GLU A 467 -16.04 8.02 12.21
C GLU A 467 -15.34 9.26 12.76
N LEU A 468 -15.85 9.86 13.84
CA LEU A 468 -15.22 11.02 14.48
C LEU A 468 -13.78 10.73 14.92
N ILE A 469 -13.55 9.63 15.64
CA ILE A 469 -12.24 9.31 16.22
C ILE A 469 -11.20 9.01 15.13
N TYR A 470 -11.55 8.18 14.15
CA TYR A 470 -10.58 7.79 13.12
C TYR A 470 -10.40 8.86 12.04
N THR A 471 -11.40 9.72 11.77
CA THR A 471 -11.15 10.94 11.00
C THR A 471 -10.29 11.93 11.78
N ALA A 472 -10.44 12.02 13.10
CA ALA A 472 -9.53 12.82 13.92
C ALA A 472 -8.09 12.30 13.83
N MET A 473 -7.89 10.97 13.90
CA MET A 473 -6.58 10.34 13.70
C MET A 473 -6.03 10.62 12.30
N LEU A 474 -6.87 10.53 11.25
CA LEU A 474 -6.50 10.78 9.86
C LEU A 474 -6.05 12.23 9.67
N ALA A 475 -6.89 13.19 10.04
CA ALA A 475 -6.59 14.61 9.92
C ALA A 475 -5.38 15.00 10.79
N PHE A 476 -5.25 14.45 12.01
CA PHE A 476 -4.11 14.71 12.87
C PHE A 476 -2.80 14.20 12.25
N THR A 477 -2.85 13.01 11.64
CA THR A 477 -1.72 12.43 10.91
C THR A 477 -1.35 13.32 9.75
N VAL A 478 -2.30 13.71 8.88
CA VAL A 478 -2.05 14.63 7.75
C VAL A 478 -1.39 15.92 8.22
N LEU A 479 -1.96 16.58 9.22
CA LEU A 479 -1.40 17.83 9.76
C LEU A 479 0.04 17.61 10.26
N SER A 480 0.30 16.48 10.93
CA SER A 480 1.61 16.17 11.51
C SER A 480 2.66 15.77 10.50
N VAL A 481 2.31 15.06 9.42
CA VAL A 481 3.29 14.51 8.46
C VAL A 481 3.42 15.31 7.18
N ALA A 482 2.41 16.09 6.79
CA ALA A 482 2.38 16.84 5.54
C ALA A 482 2.36 18.36 5.74
N VAL A 483 1.73 18.88 6.80
CA VAL A 483 1.59 20.34 7.02
C VAL A 483 2.63 20.90 7.99
N SER A 484 3.01 20.14 9.01
CA SER A 484 4.04 20.53 9.98
C SER A 484 5.37 20.84 9.29
N LYS A 485 5.84 22.08 9.42
CA LYS A 485 7.13 22.53 8.83
C LYS A 485 8.32 21.79 9.43
N ARG A 486 8.20 21.26 10.64
CA ARG A 486 9.26 20.45 11.29
C ARG A 486 9.36 19.04 10.72
N ASN A 487 8.23 18.41 10.42
CA ASN A 487 8.21 17.03 9.92
C ASN A 487 8.30 16.98 8.40
N ASN A 488 7.87 18.04 7.72
CA ASN A 488 7.92 18.18 6.27
C ASN A 488 8.51 19.56 5.89
N PRO A 489 9.77 19.85 6.23
CA PRO A 489 10.39 21.12 5.88
C PRO A 489 10.54 21.27 4.36
N ALA A 490 10.42 22.50 3.86
CA ALA A 490 10.53 22.77 2.41
C ALA A 490 11.90 22.37 1.82
N SER A 491 12.95 22.36 2.64
CA SER A 491 14.33 22.00 2.25
C SER A 491 14.60 20.49 2.19
N ASP A 492 13.77 19.68 2.86
CA ASP A 492 13.96 18.23 3.04
C ASP A 492 12.57 17.61 3.30
N GLY A 493 11.80 17.45 2.23
CA GLY A 493 10.40 17.05 2.38
C GLY A 493 10.28 15.63 2.92
N ASN A 494 9.29 15.43 3.79
CA ASN A 494 8.91 14.11 4.28
C ASN A 494 8.58 13.21 3.09
N ASN A 495 9.18 12.02 3.05
CA ASN A 495 8.90 11.02 2.01
C ASN A 495 7.89 9.96 2.45
N PHE A 496 7.53 9.92 3.74
CA PHE A 496 6.69 8.89 4.36
C PHE A 496 5.25 9.36 4.59
N TYR A 497 4.91 10.60 4.23
CA TYR A 497 3.61 11.23 4.53
C TYR A 497 2.43 10.38 4.02
N ALA A 498 2.43 10.00 2.74
CA ALA A 498 1.33 9.24 2.15
C ALA A 498 1.22 7.84 2.77
N LEU A 499 2.36 7.23 3.13
CA LEU A 499 2.39 5.98 3.87
C LEU A 499 1.70 6.15 5.23
N ALA A 500 2.16 7.10 6.05
CA ALA A 500 1.55 7.36 7.35
C ALA A 500 0.05 7.65 7.26
N ILE A 501 -0.40 8.41 6.26
CA ILE A 501 -1.81 8.72 6.02
C ILE A 501 -2.60 7.46 5.62
N GLY A 502 -2.10 6.65 4.67
CA GLY A 502 -2.75 5.43 4.22
C GLY A 502 -2.92 4.39 5.34
N TRP A 503 -1.93 4.25 6.23
CA TRP A 503 -2.00 3.32 7.35
C TRP A 503 -3.08 3.68 8.38
N VAL A 504 -3.57 4.93 8.43
CA VAL A 504 -4.74 5.26 9.26
C VAL A 504 -5.98 4.49 8.80
N ILE A 505 -6.11 4.27 7.50
CA ILE A 505 -7.20 3.46 6.93
C ILE A 505 -7.07 1.98 7.31
N ILE A 506 -5.84 1.45 7.45
CA ILE A 506 -5.61 0.10 7.98
C ILE A 506 -5.98 0.05 9.46
N ALA A 507 -5.54 1.03 10.26
CA ALA A 507 -5.85 1.12 11.67
C ALA A 507 -7.37 1.16 11.91
N GLY A 508 -8.05 2.14 11.31
CA GLY A 508 -9.50 2.33 11.48
C GLY A 508 -10.34 1.30 10.74
N GLY A 509 -9.99 0.93 9.51
CA GLY A 509 -10.82 0.04 8.70
C GLY A 509 -10.98 -1.35 9.30
N TYR A 510 -9.92 -1.94 9.84
CA TYR A 510 -10.02 -3.19 10.58
C TYR A 510 -10.62 -3.01 11.98
N ALA A 511 -10.39 -1.86 12.63
CA ALA A 511 -10.92 -1.61 13.97
C ALA A 511 -12.43 -1.40 13.98
N VAL A 512 -12.99 -0.66 13.02
CA VAL A 512 -14.39 -0.18 13.04
C VAL A 512 -15.15 -0.36 11.72
N GLY A 513 -14.56 -1.02 10.71
CA GLY A 513 -15.28 -1.35 9.47
C GLY A 513 -16.56 -2.16 9.73
N GLY A 514 -16.50 -3.10 10.69
CA GLY A 514 -17.66 -3.85 11.20
C GLY A 514 -18.59 -3.07 12.13
N VAL A 515 -18.44 -1.75 12.24
CA VAL A 515 -19.29 -0.84 13.06
C VAL A 515 -19.94 0.21 12.17
N SER A 516 -19.15 1.00 11.46
CA SER A 516 -19.60 2.18 10.68
C SER A 516 -19.42 2.06 9.18
N GLY A 517 -18.71 1.02 8.71
CA GLY A 517 -18.18 0.96 7.35
C GLY A 517 -16.85 1.68 7.15
N ALA A 518 -16.35 2.42 8.15
CA ALA A 518 -15.05 3.10 8.17
C ALA A 518 -14.80 4.04 6.97
N ALA A 519 -15.71 5.00 6.77
CA ALA A 519 -15.65 5.91 5.63
C ALA A 519 -14.52 6.94 5.77
N PHE A 520 -14.43 7.55 6.95
CA PHE A 520 -13.47 8.57 7.38
C PHE A 520 -13.30 9.78 6.43
N ASN A 521 -14.26 9.97 5.52
CA ASN A 521 -14.17 10.87 4.39
C ASN A 521 -15.58 11.22 3.87
N PRO A 522 -15.98 12.51 3.91
CA PRO A 522 -17.32 12.89 3.48
C PRO A 522 -17.60 12.56 2.02
N ALA A 523 -16.59 12.57 1.14
CA ALA A 523 -16.74 12.20 -0.26
C ALA A 523 -16.94 10.68 -0.46
N VAL A 524 -16.35 9.85 0.41
CA VAL A 524 -16.63 8.40 0.45
C VAL A 524 -18.05 8.19 0.96
N ALA A 525 -18.40 8.76 2.11
CA ALA A 525 -19.69 8.55 2.73
C ALA A 525 -20.86 9.02 1.85
N ILE A 526 -20.78 10.24 1.32
CA ILE A 526 -21.80 10.80 0.41
C ILE A 526 -21.80 10.07 -0.93
N GLY A 527 -20.63 9.66 -1.44
CA GLY A 527 -20.52 8.88 -2.67
C GLY A 527 -21.32 7.58 -2.63
N LEU A 528 -21.12 6.79 -1.57
CA LEU A 528 -21.85 5.53 -1.34
C LEU A 528 -23.36 5.77 -1.14
N ASP A 529 -23.74 6.73 -0.29
CA ASP A 529 -25.13 7.06 0.03
C ASP A 529 -25.91 7.53 -1.22
N VAL A 530 -25.33 8.43 -2.03
CA VAL A 530 -25.97 8.92 -3.25
C VAL A 530 -26.05 7.85 -4.33
N SER A 531 -24.99 7.04 -4.52
CA SER A 531 -25.02 5.97 -5.53
C SER A 531 -25.99 4.83 -5.18
N SER A 532 -26.30 4.66 -3.89
CA SER A 532 -27.25 3.68 -3.39
C SER A 532 -28.64 4.25 -3.10
N TYR A 533 -29.04 5.31 -3.82
CA TYR A 533 -30.32 6.02 -3.62
C TYR A 533 -31.57 5.12 -3.54
N SER A 534 -31.53 3.93 -4.15
CA SER A 534 -32.60 2.93 -4.05
C SER A 534 -32.80 2.37 -2.64
N LYS A 535 -31.79 2.46 -1.76
CA LYS A 535 -31.80 2.11 -0.33
C LYS A 535 -32.04 3.31 0.59
N GLY A 536 -32.23 4.51 0.05
CA GLY A 536 -32.37 5.78 0.79
C GLY A 536 -31.14 6.68 0.64
N VAL A 537 -31.30 7.97 0.98
CA VAL A 537 -30.23 8.98 0.95
C VAL A 537 -30.34 9.83 2.22
N GLY A 538 -29.21 10.25 2.77
CA GLY A 538 -29.13 11.19 3.90
C GLY A 538 -28.09 10.80 4.94
N MET A 539 -27.79 9.50 5.07
CA MET A 539 -26.89 9.00 6.11
C MET A 539 -25.43 9.37 5.82
N GLY A 540 -25.04 9.43 4.55
CA GLY A 540 -23.70 9.87 4.15
C GLY A 540 -23.38 11.30 4.61
N PHE A 541 -24.38 12.20 4.63
CA PHE A 541 -24.22 13.56 5.15
C PHE A 541 -24.04 13.59 6.67
N LEU A 542 -24.72 12.70 7.40
CA LEU A 542 -24.57 12.59 8.85
C LEU A 542 -23.18 12.04 9.23
N TRP A 543 -22.66 11.07 8.45
CA TRP A 543 -21.27 10.61 8.57
C TRP A 543 -20.32 11.78 8.32
N GLY A 544 -20.53 12.49 7.20
CA GLY A 544 -19.76 13.67 6.82
C GLY A 544 -19.67 14.73 7.93
N LEU A 545 -20.76 14.98 8.65
CA LEU A 545 -20.76 15.90 9.79
C LEU A 545 -19.82 15.45 10.91
N PHE A 546 -19.85 14.17 11.29
CA PHE A 546 -19.00 13.65 12.36
C PHE A 546 -17.54 13.54 11.95
N GLU A 547 -17.26 13.29 10.68
CA GLU A 547 -15.91 13.34 10.10
C GLU A 547 -15.36 14.78 10.15
N LEU A 548 -16.17 15.80 9.84
CA LEU A 548 -15.78 17.21 10.00
C LEU A 548 -15.55 17.58 11.47
N LEU A 549 -16.35 17.05 12.41
CA LEU A 549 -16.09 17.20 13.85
C LEU A 549 -14.78 16.53 14.26
N GLY A 550 -14.46 15.36 13.68
CA GLY A 550 -13.17 14.69 13.85
C GLY A 550 -12.01 15.58 13.40
N ALA A 551 -12.14 16.25 12.25
CA ALA A 551 -11.17 17.23 11.78
C ALA A 551 -10.98 18.41 12.75
N VAL A 552 -12.03 18.90 13.41
CA VAL A 552 -11.90 19.94 14.46
C VAL A 552 -11.10 19.42 15.66
N VAL A 553 -11.39 18.20 16.12
CA VAL A 553 -10.65 17.55 17.22
C VAL A 553 -9.18 17.38 16.83
N ALA A 554 -8.89 16.95 15.60
CA ALA A 554 -7.53 16.82 15.09
C ALA A 554 -6.75 18.13 15.14
N VAL A 555 -7.36 19.24 14.68
CA VAL A 555 -6.73 20.57 14.72
C VAL A 555 -6.50 21.03 16.16
N ALA A 556 -7.45 20.77 17.06
CA ALA A 556 -7.27 21.10 18.48
C ALA A 556 -6.09 20.33 19.10
N LEU A 557 -6.00 19.01 18.85
CA LEU A 557 -4.88 18.17 19.31
C LEU A 557 -3.55 18.61 18.68
N PHE A 558 -3.54 18.87 17.38
CA PHE A 558 -2.39 19.38 16.65
C PHE A 558 -1.88 20.68 17.28
N ARG A 559 -2.79 21.61 17.58
CA ARG A 559 -2.44 22.87 18.25
C ARG A 559 -1.94 22.65 19.67
N VAL A 560 -2.57 21.83 20.49
CA VAL A 560 -2.11 21.58 21.87
C VAL A 560 -0.71 20.96 21.90
N ILE A 561 -0.43 20.03 20.97
CA ILE A 561 0.84 19.31 20.94
C ILE A 561 1.95 20.12 20.26
N ARG A 562 1.63 20.93 19.24
CA ARG A 562 2.64 21.65 18.44
C ARG A 562 2.70 23.17 18.69
N VAL A 563 1.67 23.79 19.28
CA VAL A 563 1.52 25.26 19.39
C VAL A 563 1.81 25.80 20.80
N PRO A 564 3.06 25.59 21.26
CA PRO A 564 3.79 26.74 21.78
C PRO A 564 5.00 27.08 20.90
N ARG A 565 5.00 26.68 19.61
CA ARG A 565 6.01 27.10 18.62
C ARG A 565 5.45 28.20 17.72
N GLN A 566 6.08 29.37 17.77
CA GLN A 566 5.86 30.47 16.82
C GLN A 566 6.27 30.08 15.37
N GLU A 567 7.10 29.05 15.20
CA GLU A 567 7.72 28.63 13.93
C GLU A 567 6.78 27.89 12.96
N ASP A 568 5.74 27.22 13.43
CA ASP A 568 4.79 26.53 12.54
C ASP A 568 3.85 27.52 11.80
N TYR A 569 3.73 28.76 12.31
CA TYR A 569 2.87 29.82 11.76
C TYR A 569 3.62 31.05 11.25
N LEU A 570 4.82 31.33 11.75
CA LEU A 570 5.66 32.41 11.28
C LEU A 570 6.69 31.84 10.31
N ASP A 571 7.16 32.64 9.36
CA ASP A 571 8.27 32.30 8.45
C ASP A 571 9.64 32.26 9.17
N ALA A 572 9.65 31.91 10.45
CA ALA A 572 10.87 31.73 11.23
C ALA A 572 11.53 30.40 10.84
N PRO A 573 12.86 30.36 10.68
CA PRO A 573 13.57 29.12 10.40
C PRO A 573 13.37 28.12 11.55
N PRO A 574 13.31 26.80 11.27
CA PRO A 574 13.23 25.78 12.30
C PRO A 574 14.35 25.97 13.32
N ARG A 575 14.01 25.97 14.62
CA ARG A 575 15.00 25.96 15.69
C ARG A 575 15.39 24.52 16.03
N ASP A 576 16.58 24.12 15.57
CA ASP A 576 17.19 22.83 15.93
C ASP A 576 17.43 22.69 17.45
N ASP A 577 17.47 23.80 18.19
CA ASP A 577 17.66 23.88 19.63
C ASP A 577 16.36 23.80 20.46
N TYR A 578 15.19 23.75 19.83
CA TYR A 578 13.93 23.64 20.57
C TYR A 578 13.71 22.24 21.13
N GLU A 579 13.53 22.16 22.46
CA GLU A 579 13.09 20.94 23.16
C GLU A 579 11.63 21.06 23.63
N PRO A 580 10.73 20.13 23.27
CA PRO A 580 9.35 20.13 23.74
C PRO A 580 9.26 20.08 25.28
N PRO A 581 8.39 20.89 25.93
CA PRO A 581 8.16 20.78 27.36
C PRO A 581 7.67 19.40 27.76
N LEU A 582 7.98 18.96 28.98
CA LEU A 582 7.58 17.65 29.50
C LEU A 582 6.07 17.39 29.33
N LEU A 583 5.21 18.36 29.63
CA LEU A 583 3.76 18.19 29.47
C LEU A 583 3.37 17.83 28.03
N VAL A 584 3.98 18.46 27.03
CA VAL A 584 3.73 18.19 25.61
C VAL A 584 4.21 16.79 25.24
N LYS A 585 5.39 16.40 25.72
CA LYS A 585 5.92 15.03 25.57
C LYS A 585 4.96 14.00 26.18
N LEU A 586 4.42 14.26 27.37
CA LEU A 586 3.45 13.38 28.04
C LEU A 586 2.11 13.32 27.28
N LEU A 587 1.57 14.43 26.78
CA LEU A 587 0.35 14.44 25.97
C LEU A 587 0.52 13.67 24.66
N SER A 588 1.71 13.76 24.05
CA SER A 588 2.09 12.97 22.88
C SER A 588 2.10 11.47 23.19
N GLU A 589 2.79 11.06 24.26
CA GLU A 589 2.80 9.66 24.73
C GLU A 589 1.39 9.15 25.08
N PHE A 590 0.56 10.01 25.69
CA PHE A 590 -0.83 9.70 25.99
C PHE A 590 -1.64 9.44 24.71
N LEU A 591 -1.59 10.36 23.74
CA LEU A 591 -2.37 10.25 22.50
C LEU A 591 -1.97 9.03 21.68
N GLY A 592 -0.66 8.76 21.54
CA GLY A 592 -0.18 7.59 20.79
C GLY A 592 -0.60 6.27 21.43
N VAL A 593 -0.47 6.12 22.75
CA VAL A 593 -0.94 4.91 23.45
C VAL A 593 -2.45 4.80 23.45
N PHE A 594 -3.17 5.91 23.62
CA PHE A 594 -4.62 5.91 23.57
C PHE A 594 -5.11 5.35 22.23
N MET A 595 -4.59 5.85 21.10
CA MET A 595 -4.99 5.39 19.77
C MET A 595 -4.58 3.93 19.50
N LEU A 596 -3.39 3.51 19.94
CA LEU A 596 -2.95 2.13 19.84
C LEU A 596 -3.87 1.17 20.60
N VAL A 597 -4.10 1.43 21.89
CA VAL A 597 -4.91 0.56 22.75
C VAL A 597 -6.37 0.56 22.33
N LEU A 598 -6.90 1.72 21.91
CA LEU A 598 -8.25 1.82 21.37
C LEU A 598 -8.40 0.95 20.12
N THR A 599 -7.46 1.06 19.18
CA THR A 599 -7.45 0.27 17.95
C THR A 599 -7.39 -1.22 18.24
N VAL A 600 -6.50 -1.66 19.13
CA VAL A 600 -6.43 -3.08 19.56
C VAL A 600 -7.75 -3.53 20.18
N GLY A 601 -8.31 -2.75 21.11
CA GLY A 601 -9.55 -3.09 21.80
C GLY A 601 -10.75 -3.21 20.85
N LEU A 602 -10.87 -2.28 19.90
CA LEU A 602 -11.93 -2.30 18.89
C LEU A 602 -11.79 -3.48 17.93
N ASN A 603 -10.58 -3.80 17.46
CA ASN A 603 -10.33 -5.00 16.65
C ASN A 603 -10.77 -6.27 17.39
N LEU A 604 -10.43 -6.39 18.68
CA LEU A 604 -10.81 -7.54 19.50
C LEU A 604 -12.32 -7.62 19.71
N ALA A 605 -12.97 -6.49 19.99
CA ALA A 605 -14.42 -6.38 20.18
C ALA A 605 -15.20 -6.74 18.90
N ASN A 606 -14.65 -6.40 17.73
CA ASN A 606 -15.24 -6.63 16.41
C ASN A 606 -14.85 -7.93 15.73
N ASP A 607 -14.04 -8.78 16.36
CA ASP A 607 -13.51 -10.01 15.75
C ASP A 607 -12.77 -9.78 14.43
N SER A 608 -11.99 -8.69 14.39
CA SER A 608 -11.24 -8.31 13.18
C SER A 608 -10.27 -9.41 12.75
N PRO A 609 -10.22 -9.74 11.44
CA PRO A 609 -9.32 -10.77 10.92
C PRO A 609 -7.83 -10.37 10.97
N ALA A 610 -7.53 -9.08 11.18
CA ALA A 610 -6.17 -8.54 11.08
C ALA A 610 -5.79 -7.66 12.28
N THR A 611 -6.12 -8.09 13.50
CA THR A 611 -5.88 -7.32 14.74
C THR A 611 -4.43 -6.82 14.88
N ALA A 612 -3.44 -7.70 14.66
CA ALA A 612 -2.03 -7.33 14.77
C ALA A 612 -1.59 -6.32 13.69
N TRP A 613 -2.11 -6.49 12.47
CA TRP A 613 -1.83 -5.60 11.34
C TRP A 613 -2.40 -4.20 11.58
N SER A 614 -3.66 -4.14 12.04
CA SER A 614 -4.32 -2.89 12.45
C SER A 614 -3.63 -2.20 13.63
N ALA A 615 -3.16 -2.96 14.63
CA ALA A 615 -2.40 -2.41 15.75
C ALA A 615 -1.05 -1.84 15.31
N ALA A 616 -0.32 -2.56 14.44
CA ALA A 616 0.91 -2.07 13.85
C ALA A 616 0.68 -0.78 13.05
N ALA A 617 -0.45 -0.70 12.33
CA ALA A 617 -0.85 0.50 11.62
C ALA A 617 -1.06 1.71 12.52
N ALA A 618 -1.84 1.54 13.59
CA ALA A 618 -2.04 2.60 14.57
C ALA A 618 -0.71 3.08 15.16
N LEU A 619 0.15 2.13 15.55
CA LEU A 619 1.47 2.45 16.09
C LEU A 619 2.33 3.24 15.09
N MET A 620 2.41 2.78 13.83
CA MET A 620 3.19 3.43 12.77
C MET A 620 2.72 4.86 12.50
N CYS A 621 1.41 5.07 12.32
CA CYS A 621 0.85 6.41 12.10
C CYS A 621 1.19 7.37 13.24
N MET A 622 1.03 6.90 14.48
CA MET A 622 1.31 7.73 15.64
C MET A 622 2.80 8.01 15.80
N ILE A 623 3.69 7.05 15.49
CA ILE A 623 5.15 7.28 15.51
C ILE A 623 5.53 8.36 14.49
N TYR A 624 5.07 8.26 13.24
CA TYR A 624 5.36 9.29 12.24
C TYR A 624 4.77 10.66 12.61
N SER A 625 3.67 10.68 13.35
CA SER A 625 3.00 11.92 13.75
C SER A 625 3.59 12.59 15.00
N LEU A 626 4.27 11.83 15.87
CA LEU A 626 4.63 12.28 17.23
C LEU A 626 6.07 11.95 17.65
N GLY A 627 6.84 11.24 16.81
CA GLY A 627 8.22 10.86 17.09
C GLY A 627 9.12 12.08 17.30
N ASP A 628 8.90 13.15 16.54
CA ASP A 628 9.63 14.43 16.65
C ASP A 628 9.31 15.20 17.94
N VAL A 629 8.27 14.79 18.67
CA VAL A 629 7.81 15.44 19.90
C VAL A 629 8.30 14.70 21.15
N SER A 630 8.06 13.39 21.22
CA SER A 630 8.29 12.60 22.44
C SER A 630 9.33 11.50 22.29
N GLY A 631 9.74 11.16 21.06
CA GLY A 631 10.40 9.90 20.74
C GLY A 631 9.42 8.74 20.49
N ALA A 632 8.13 8.94 20.73
CA ALA A 632 7.04 8.00 20.44
C ALA A 632 7.28 6.58 20.99
N HIS A 633 7.61 6.47 22.28
CA HIS A 633 7.91 5.19 22.90
C HIS A 633 6.67 4.29 22.97
N PHE A 634 5.52 4.89 23.30
CA PHE A 634 4.17 4.29 23.34
C PHE A 634 4.06 2.93 24.03
N ASN A 635 4.99 2.63 24.93
CA ASN A 635 5.07 1.36 25.64
C ASN A 635 5.99 1.53 26.85
N PRO A 636 5.53 1.20 28.09
CA PRO A 636 6.36 1.33 29.28
C PRO A 636 7.65 0.49 29.21
N ALA A 637 7.59 -0.71 28.65
CA ALA A 637 8.76 -1.57 28.50
C ALA A 637 9.78 -0.99 27.50
N VAL A 638 9.31 -0.43 26.38
CA VAL A 638 10.18 0.26 25.40
C VAL A 638 10.81 1.49 26.06
N THR A 639 10.01 2.27 26.80
CA THR A 639 10.50 3.45 27.53
C THR A 639 11.60 3.06 28.52
N MET A 640 11.39 2.00 29.30
CA MET A 640 12.40 1.51 30.24
C MET A 640 13.63 0.97 29.53
N ALA A 641 13.49 0.32 28.36
CA ALA A 641 14.62 -0.11 27.55
C ALA A 641 15.43 1.08 27.01
N VAL A 642 14.77 2.16 26.57
CA VAL A 642 15.44 3.40 26.13
C VAL A 642 16.22 4.03 27.28
N VAL A 643 15.62 4.14 28.48
CA VAL A 643 16.31 4.64 29.68
C VAL A 643 17.51 3.74 30.03
N ALA A 644 17.29 2.42 30.07
CA ALA A 644 18.32 1.44 30.43
C ALA A 644 19.48 1.37 29.42
N SER A 645 19.26 1.79 28.16
CA SER A 645 20.31 1.81 27.13
C SER A 645 21.46 2.77 27.44
N GLY A 646 21.25 3.75 28.33
CA GLY A 646 22.26 4.75 28.68
C GLY A 646 22.58 5.74 27.55
N ARG A 647 21.89 5.68 26.41
CA ARG A 647 22.08 6.60 25.26
C ARG A 647 21.59 8.03 25.51
N LYS A 648 21.02 8.30 26.69
CA LYS A 648 20.50 9.62 27.12
C LYS A 648 19.44 10.21 26.16
N LEU A 649 18.69 9.35 25.47
CA LEU A 649 17.55 9.75 24.63
C LEU A 649 16.32 10.15 25.46
N CYS A 650 16.26 9.69 26.71
CA CYS A 650 15.22 10.02 27.68
C CYS A 650 15.82 9.91 29.09
N SER A 651 15.63 10.92 29.94
CA SER A 651 16.10 10.85 31.33
C SER A 651 15.27 9.83 32.12
N THR A 652 15.81 9.32 33.24
CA THR A 652 15.08 8.36 34.08
C THR A 652 13.76 8.93 34.61
N ALA A 653 13.73 10.21 35.00
CA ALA A 653 12.53 10.86 35.51
C ALA A 653 11.47 11.02 34.41
N GLU A 654 11.88 11.45 33.21
CA GLU A 654 10.98 11.52 32.05
C GLU A 654 10.45 10.13 31.68
N GLY A 655 11.32 9.11 31.68
CA GLY A 655 10.92 7.73 31.37
C GLY A 655 9.89 7.17 32.35
N VAL A 656 10.01 7.46 33.65
CA VAL A 656 9.00 7.09 34.65
C VAL A 656 7.68 7.83 34.39
N ALA A 657 7.74 9.13 34.08
CA ALA A 657 6.55 9.93 33.78
C ALA A 657 5.85 9.44 32.48
N TYR A 658 6.62 9.07 31.45
CA TYR A 658 6.14 8.44 30.23
C TYR A 658 5.43 7.14 30.55
N ALA A 659 6.09 6.21 31.26
CA ALA A 659 5.51 4.93 31.62
C ALA A 659 4.18 5.07 32.38
N ALA A 660 4.10 5.99 33.36
CA ALA A 660 2.88 6.28 34.08
C ALA A 660 1.77 6.83 33.15
N THR A 661 2.12 7.75 32.27
CA THR A 661 1.18 8.37 31.32
C THR A 661 0.65 7.38 30.30
N GLN A 662 1.50 6.48 29.81
CA GLN A 662 1.13 5.41 28.90
C GLN A 662 0.14 4.43 29.56
N LEU A 663 0.32 4.09 30.84
CA LEU A 663 -0.64 3.27 31.59
C LEU A 663 -2.00 3.97 31.77
N LEU A 664 -1.99 5.28 32.05
CA LEU A 664 -3.21 6.08 32.12
C LEU A 664 -3.94 6.13 30.77
N ALA A 665 -3.20 6.32 29.67
CA ALA A 665 -3.73 6.31 28.32
C ALA A 665 -4.37 4.97 27.95
N GLY A 666 -3.68 3.87 28.25
CA GLY A 666 -4.23 2.53 28.05
C GLY A 666 -5.50 2.28 28.86
N THR A 667 -5.58 2.80 30.08
CA THR A 667 -6.79 2.73 30.91
C THR A 667 -7.93 3.55 30.31
N ALA A 668 -7.66 4.78 29.86
CA ALA A 668 -8.66 5.64 29.22
C ALA A 668 -9.19 5.03 27.91
N ALA A 669 -8.32 4.47 27.07
CA ALA A 669 -8.71 3.75 25.87
C ALA A 669 -9.54 2.49 26.21
N GLY A 670 -9.17 1.79 27.28
CA GLY A 670 -9.93 0.68 27.85
C GLY A 670 -11.39 1.02 28.17
N ILE A 671 -11.59 2.16 28.82
CA ILE A 671 -12.93 2.70 29.11
C ILE A 671 -13.65 3.06 27.82
N ALA A 672 -12.97 3.69 26.86
CA ALA A 672 -13.58 4.10 25.60
C ALA A 672 -14.09 2.92 24.75
N TYR A 673 -13.27 1.88 24.52
CA TYR A 673 -13.73 0.73 23.73
C TYR A 673 -14.73 -0.15 24.48
N SER A 674 -14.83 -0.05 25.82
CA SER A 674 -15.79 -0.84 26.61
C SER A 674 -17.25 -0.61 26.18
N VAL A 675 -17.57 0.59 25.71
CA VAL A 675 -18.90 0.93 25.17
C VAL A 675 -19.20 0.10 23.92
N TYR A 676 -18.22 -0.01 23.03
CA TYR A 676 -18.32 -0.88 21.85
C TYR A 676 -18.37 -2.35 22.24
N HIS A 677 -17.54 -2.78 23.19
CA HIS A 677 -17.56 -4.15 23.65
C HIS A 677 -18.93 -4.55 24.23
N ALA A 678 -19.60 -3.67 24.96
CA ALA A 678 -20.92 -3.94 25.56
C ALA A 678 -22.03 -4.10 24.52
N ALA A 679 -21.91 -3.47 23.36
CA ALA A 679 -22.84 -3.64 22.24
C ALA A 679 -22.40 -4.77 21.29
N GLY A 680 -21.11 -5.06 21.21
CA GLY A 680 -20.50 -5.85 20.14
C GLY A 680 -20.83 -7.35 20.14
N PRO A 681 -20.51 -8.04 19.03
CA PRO A 681 -20.93 -9.42 18.78
C PRO A 681 -20.39 -10.44 19.78
N LYS A 682 -19.30 -10.13 20.48
CA LYS A 682 -18.68 -10.99 21.51
C LYS A 682 -19.23 -10.76 22.92
N TYR A 683 -20.19 -9.86 23.11
CA TYR A 683 -20.80 -9.65 24.41
C TYR A 683 -21.77 -10.79 24.73
N HIS A 684 -21.49 -11.53 25.81
CA HIS A 684 -22.37 -12.59 26.32
C HIS A 684 -22.82 -12.33 27.77
N GLY A 685 -22.81 -11.06 28.18
CA GLY A 685 -23.18 -10.60 29.52
C GLY A 685 -22.03 -10.01 30.33
N PRO A 686 -22.31 -9.49 31.54
CA PRO A 686 -21.36 -8.70 32.34
C PRO A 686 -20.12 -9.48 32.83
N ASN A 687 -20.12 -10.81 32.72
CA ASN A 687 -18.99 -11.67 33.09
C ASN A 687 -18.07 -12.01 31.90
N THR A 688 -18.42 -11.60 30.67
CA THR A 688 -17.60 -11.86 29.49
C THR A 688 -16.42 -10.92 29.47
N ARG A 689 -15.23 -11.45 29.77
CA ARG A 689 -13.96 -10.70 29.64
C ARG A 689 -13.41 -10.90 28.23
N LEU A 690 -12.95 -9.82 27.59
CA LEU A 690 -11.99 -9.91 26.50
C LEU A 690 -10.73 -10.58 27.06
N ARG A 691 -10.58 -11.88 26.81
CA ARG A 691 -9.41 -12.62 27.26
C ARG A 691 -8.26 -12.29 26.32
N LEU A 692 -7.15 -11.84 26.89
CA LEU A 692 -5.84 -12.07 26.30
C LEU A 692 -5.70 -13.60 26.20
N ARG A 693 -5.86 -14.16 25.00
CA ARG A 693 -5.38 -15.51 24.74
C ARG A 693 -3.86 -15.37 24.69
N VAL A 694 -3.21 -15.67 25.82
CA VAL A 694 -1.75 -15.80 25.88
C VAL A 694 -1.35 -17.06 25.13
#